data_AF-W9KYY7-F1
#
_entry.id   AF-W9KYY7-F1
#
_cell.length_a   1.000
_cell.length_b   1.000
_cell.length_c   1.000
_cell.angle_alpha   90.00
_cell.angle_beta   90.00
_cell.angle_gamma   90.00
#
_symmetry.space_group_name_H-M   'P 1'
#
loop_
_entity.id
_entity.type
_entity.pdbx_description
1 polymer ?
#
loop_
_entity_poly.entity_id
_entity_poly.type
_entity_poly.pdbx_seq_one_letter_code
_entity_poly.pdbx_strand_id
1 'polypeptide(L)'
;MGYLGRILPVFFLCWTTVLATLPTSYDVVWNRPGVNGSADSMPLGGGDIGLNTWYENGTILMYVAKSGTFDENNSLLKLGRVRLSFDPNPFDSKSFEQRLLLNDGYVKYTGEDNTTAKIWVDVFNPVVHVEVDSPEKLAVKVAYENWRYEDRPIINEERNQGSWGIYTSKIANGTTYADKIAFHENGVLMSHRNEKLDLWNFQMRQQGLEKHSDKMYNPMRDNEFGIFVHSDQMKPGAVTNGHYINTTYKAWNLESKAPSKSVNVTLSMYQAQTKSHDEWYKGLQKVIKSAVKNTQDATLAWWHEYWARSYIIINEDQGEKDAGFQVGKNYQIWRYLMGCNAKGDWPTKFNGGLWTFDPIYVNIWRPYTPDYRRWGGGTFTAQNQRLLYWPLLRSGDFDVMTQQFDFYKRITPNAVLRGQVYQDIDAAYFLEQIDNTGLSNVFEYNAQWYDDDANTPRPDFFPDGELWNVWLNHVQDTANEFADMILQASIYSGFDVKPYLEFIEYQLAWFDKFYTREMQKRNPWPLTGMAGNESLVIYPGSGAETYKESYNPVSTLAGLRQVVKDLLIVDEYALQNKTYYTKYLAKIPANALRQQQGHACIAPAEAYTRVQNSEVPQLYTVFPWPEYGLGLPNLTHAINTYLYDTETFSFHGNTGWKQDVIWLARMGFTANATAMTEDRYAPSKVCKFPTFKGPNFDWTPDLNHYGSAAIGLQEQLIQTFVGNDIRLLAAWPKTWDARFKVWAPHKTTVEGTVKAGKMEKLTVLPKSRKNDVIVGQD
;
A
#
# COMPACT_ATOMS: atom_id res chain seq x y z
N MET A 1 13.19 11.78 -65.74
CA MET A 1 12.23 11.77 -64.62
C MET A 1 13.00 11.49 -63.36
N GLY A 2 13.18 12.50 -62.50
CA GLY A 2 13.93 12.39 -61.26
C GLY A 2 13.03 12.08 -60.07
N TYR A 3 13.57 11.37 -59.09
CA TYR A 3 13.13 11.43 -57.70
C TYR A 3 14.38 11.34 -56.81
N LEU A 4 14.79 12.50 -56.31
CA LEU A 4 15.76 12.65 -55.22
C LEU A 4 15.02 12.40 -53.90
N GLY A 5 15.36 11.31 -53.21
CA GLY A 5 14.94 11.07 -51.83
C GLY A 5 15.77 11.91 -50.86
N ARG A 6 15.13 12.89 -50.20
CA ARG A 6 15.72 13.65 -49.09
C ARG A 6 15.72 12.79 -47.83
N ILE A 7 16.90 12.49 -47.31
CA ILE A 7 17.09 12.00 -45.94
C ILE A 7 16.99 13.22 -45.02
N LEU A 8 15.96 13.28 -44.16
CA LEU A 8 15.90 14.26 -43.08
C LEU A 8 16.81 13.81 -41.93
N PRO A 9 17.67 14.68 -41.37
CA PRO A 9 18.40 14.37 -40.16
C PRO A 9 17.43 14.42 -38.97
N VAL A 10 17.32 13.30 -38.24
CA VAL A 10 16.69 13.26 -36.92
C VAL A 10 17.60 14.04 -35.96
N PHE A 11 17.23 15.29 -35.67
CA PHE A 11 17.83 16.04 -34.58
C PHE A 11 17.39 15.41 -33.27
N PHE A 12 18.25 14.58 -32.67
CA PHE A 12 18.19 14.30 -31.24
C PHE A 12 18.50 15.61 -30.50
N LEU A 13 17.46 16.36 -30.14
CA LEU A 13 17.58 17.41 -29.13
C LEU A 13 17.86 16.71 -27.80
N CYS A 14 19.15 16.59 -27.47
CA CYS A 14 19.61 16.28 -26.12
C CYS A 14 19.25 17.48 -25.24
N TRP A 15 18.02 17.51 -24.72
CA TRP A 15 17.71 18.37 -23.58
C TRP A 15 18.46 17.76 -22.41
N THR A 16 19.56 18.38 -22.02
CA THR A 16 20.11 18.23 -20.67
C THR A 16 19.09 18.83 -19.71
N THR A 17 18.03 18.09 -19.43
CA THR A 17 17.17 18.37 -18.29
C THR A 17 18.06 18.16 -17.08
N VAL A 18 18.34 19.24 -16.35
CA VAL A 18 18.81 19.09 -14.97
C VAL A 18 17.69 18.32 -14.28
N LEU A 19 17.92 17.02 -14.02
CA LEU A 19 16.94 16.19 -13.32
C LEU A 19 16.66 16.88 -11.98
N ALA A 20 15.39 17.17 -11.72
CA ALA A 20 15.00 17.83 -10.48
C ALA A 20 15.35 16.93 -9.30
N THR A 21 16.15 17.43 -8.37
CA THR A 21 16.53 16.73 -7.14
C THR A 21 15.73 17.26 -5.96
N LEU A 22 15.48 16.36 -5.00
CA LEU A 22 14.97 16.75 -3.69
C LEU A 22 16.06 17.54 -2.93
N PRO A 23 15.68 18.48 -2.06
CA PRO A 23 16.64 19.18 -1.20
C PRO A 23 17.43 18.16 -0.37
N THR A 24 18.75 18.32 -0.24
CA THR A 24 19.56 17.45 0.64
C THR A 24 19.17 17.59 2.11
N SER A 25 18.49 18.67 2.49
CA SER A 25 17.90 18.85 3.82
C SER A 25 16.73 17.88 4.09
N TYR A 26 16.18 17.23 3.06
CA TYR A 26 15.15 16.19 3.21
C TYR A 26 15.75 14.81 3.51
N ASP A 27 17.07 14.62 3.39
CA ASP A 27 17.72 13.40 3.88
C ASP A 27 17.44 13.21 5.38
N VAL A 28 17.38 11.96 5.82
CA VAL A 28 17.28 11.63 7.24
C VAL A 28 18.69 11.31 7.74
N VAL A 29 19.21 12.15 8.64
CA VAL A 29 20.58 12.07 9.15
C VAL A 29 20.55 11.86 10.65
N TRP A 30 21.25 10.83 11.14
CA TRP A 30 21.45 10.56 12.56
C TRP A 30 22.93 10.56 12.90
N ASN A 31 23.33 11.42 13.81
CA ASN A 31 24.70 11.55 14.30
C ASN A 31 24.93 10.79 15.63
N ARG A 32 23.97 9.97 16.02
CA ARG A 32 24.01 9.13 17.22
C ARG A 32 23.37 7.79 16.93
N PRO A 33 23.86 6.69 17.53
CA PRO A 33 23.22 5.38 17.48
C PRO A 33 21.74 5.39 17.92
N GLY A 34 21.00 4.33 17.60
CA GLY A 34 19.70 4.08 18.22
C GLY A 34 19.86 3.68 19.69
N VAL A 35 18.82 3.91 20.49
CA VAL A 35 18.72 3.49 21.90
C VAL A 35 17.49 2.63 22.18
N ASN A 36 16.54 2.56 21.23
CA ASN A 36 15.30 1.79 21.34
C ASN A 36 15.27 0.58 20.39
N GLY A 37 16.41 -0.11 20.23
CA GLY A 37 16.49 -1.28 19.36
C GLY A 37 15.98 -1.02 17.94
N SER A 38 15.22 -1.97 17.40
CA SER A 38 14.69 -1.91 16.04
C SER A 38 13.62 -0.83 15.80
N ALA A 39 13.05 -0.22 16.84
CA ALA A 39 12.17 0.95 16.66
C ALA A 39 12.92 2.21 16.21
N ASP A 40 14.25 2.24 16.42
CA ASP A 40 15.15 3.27 15.91
C ASP A 40 15.73 2.91 14.54
N SER A 41 15.06 2.02 13.79
CA SER A 41 15.50 1.62 12.45
C SER A 41 15.14 2.60 11.36
N MET A 42 16.03 2.70 10.38
CA MET A 42 15.86 3.46 9.16
C MET A 42 15.38 2.52 8.06
N PRO A 43 14.24 2.79 7.40
CA PRO A 43 13.82 2.04 6.25
C PRO A 43 14.77 2.28 5.08
N LEU A 44 15.08 1.20 4.38
CA LEU A 44 15.75 1.17 3.09
C LEU A 44 14.99 0.17 2.21
N GLY A 45 14.95 0.37 0.90
CA GLY A 45 14.35 -0.59 0.00
C GLY A 45 14.57 -0.25 -1.47
N GLY A 46 14.11 -1.14 -2.33
CA GLY A 46 14.25 -1.06 -3.79
C GLY A 46 13.65 -2.30 -4.45
N GLY A 47 13.02 -2.11 -5.61
CA GLY A 47 12.35 -3.18 -6.33
C GLY A 47 11.16 -3.71 -5.53
N ASP A 48 11.38 -4.74 -4.72
CA ASP A 48 10.40 -5.37 -3.84
C ASP A 48 10.98 -5.86 -2.50
N ILE A 49 12.15 -5.35 -2.15
CA ILE A 49 12.88 -5.66 -0.91
C ILE A 49 12.84 -4.44 0.01
N GLY A 50 12.60 -4.69 1.29
CA GLY A 50 12.61 -3.68 2.35
C GLY A 50 13.50 -4.11 3.51
N LEU A 51 14.28 -3.17 4.02
CA LEU A 51 15.21 -3.34 5.12
C LEU A 51 14.89 -2.34 6.23
N ASN A 52 14.85 -2.79 7.48
CA ASN A 52 15.00 -1.92 8.64
C ASN A 52 16.48 -1.96 9.04
N THR A 53 17.25 -0.89 8.88
CA THR A 53 18.68 -0.86 9.22
C THR A 53 18.98 0.14 10.34
N TRP A 54 19.78 -0.27 11.34
CA TRP A 54 20.16 0.58 12.47
C TRP A 54 21.53 0.22 13.02
N TYR A 55 22.13 1.15 13.75
CA TYR A 55 23.34 0.91 14.53
C TYR A 55 23.03 0.90 16.01
N GLU A 56 23.44 -0.17 16.69
CA GLU A 56 23.26 -0.37 18.13
C GLU A 56 24.36 -1.29 18.68
N ASN A 57 24.87 -0.94 19.86
CA ASN A 57 25.82 -1.75 20.64
C ASN A 57 27.01 -2.28 19.80
N GLY A 58 27.70 -1.39 19.08
CA GLY A 58 28.88 -1.77 18.30
C GLY A 58 28.59 -2.46 16.97
N THR A 59 27.32 -2.57 16.56
CA THR A 59 26.94 -3.38 15.39
C THR A 59 25.94 -2.67 14.48
N ILE A 60 26.08 -2.89 13.18
CA ILE A 60 25.01 -2.57 12.22
C ILE A 60 24.08 -3.78 12.16
N LEU A 61 22.79 -3.58 12.38
CA LEU A 61 21.77 -4.60 12.23
C LEU A 61 20.83 -4.24 11.09
N MET A 62 20.33 -5.24 10.38
CA MET A 62 19.23 -5.06 9.45
C MET A 62 18.24 -6.22 9.47
N TYR A 63 16.95 -5.94 9.62
CA TYR A 63 15.91 -6.90 9.25
C TYR A 63 15.71 -6.88 7.75
N VAL A 64 15.48 -8.06 7.17
CA VAL A 64 15.33 -8.22 5.72
C VAL A 64 13.92 -8.72 5.41
N ALA A 65 13.19 -8.03 4.55
CA ALA A 65 11.88 -8.43 4.06
C ALA A 65 11.84 -8.37 2.53
N LYS A 66 11.04 -9.25 1.93
CA LYS A 66 10.75 -9.26 0.50
C LYS A 66 9.25 -9.42 0.31
N SER A 67 8.68 -8.75 -0.68
CA SER A 67 7.28 -8.93 -1.05
C SER A 67 7.00 -10.39 -1.45
N GLY A 68 5.85 -10.95 -1.08
CA GLY A 68 5.45 -12.32 -1.46
C GLY A 68 5.95 -13.46 -0.57
N THR A 69 6.67 -13.18 0.52
CA THR A 69 7.13 -14.18 1.51
C THR A 69 6.01 -14.60 2.46
N PHE A 70 4.90 -15.07 1.89
CA PHE A 70 3.75 -15.57 2.63
C PHE A 70 3.94 -17.04 3.04
N ASP A 71 3.91 -17.30 4.35
CA ASP A 71 3.86 -18.65 4.88
C ASP A 71 2.46 -19.27 4.69
N GLU A 72 2.35 -20.54 5.04
CA GLU A 72 1.13 -21.36 5.05
C GLU A 72 0.04 -20.87 6.01
N ASN A 73 0.35 -19.94 6.91
CA ASN A 73 -0.62 -19.21 7.73
C ASN A 73 -1.01 -17.86 7.08
N ASN A 74 -0.49 -17.60 5.87
CA ASN A 74 -0.60 -16.36 5.14
C ASN A 74 0.00 -15.14 5.87
N SER A 75 1.02 -15.38 6.69
CA SER A 75 1.80 -14.36 7.38
C SER A 75 2.87 -13.82 6.43
N LEU A 76 3.06 -12.49 6.38
CA LEU A 76 4.14 -11.89 5.59
C LEU A 76 5.43 -11.90 6.41
N LEU A 77 6.28 -12.90 6.16
CA LEU A 77 7.46 -13.16 6.97
C LEU A 77 8.66 -12.31 6.55
N LYS A 78 9.46 -11.89 7.53
CA LYS A 78 10.83 -11.41 7.26
C LYS A 78 11.72 -12.59 6.89
N LEU A 79 12.72 -12.36 6.05
CA LEU A 79 13.75 -13.35 5.72
C LEU A 79 14.81 -13.51 6.82
N GLY A 80 14.76 -12.73 7.90
CA GLY A 80 15.69 -12.83 9.03
C GLY A 80 16.35 -11.49 9.35
N ARG A 81 17.39 -11.54 10.18
CA ARG A 81 18.22 -10.37 10.54
C ARG A 81 19.67 -10.62 10.16
N VAL A 82 20.35 -9.60 9.66
CA VAL A 82 21.80 -9.62 9.42
C VAL A 82 22.47 -8.65 10.40
N ARG A 83 23.54 -9.08 11.04
CA ARG A 83 24.37 -8.27 11.95
C ARG A 83 25.80 -8.19 11.45
N LEU A 84 26.33 -6.98 11.34
CA LEU A 84 27.74 -6.72 11.03
C LEU A 84 28.48 -6.24 12.27
N SER A 85 29.65 -6.81 12.51
CA SER A 85 30.60 -6.41 13.55
C SER A 85 31.98 -6.21 12.95
N PHE A 86 32.74 -5.29 13.53
CA PHE A 86 34.00 -4.79 12.98
C PHE A 86 35.11 -4.86 14.05
N ASP A 87 36.33 -5.23 13.65
CA ASP A 87 37.51 -5.22 14.53
C ASP A 87 38.77 -4.70 13.78
N PRO A 88 39.31 -3.52 14.12
CA PRO A 88 38.75 -2.55 15.08
C PRO A 88 37.40 -2.00 14.59
N ASN A 89 36.57 -1.48 15.51
CA ASN A 89 35.25 -0.92 15.17
C ASN A 89 35.33 0.58 14.87
N PRO A 90 35.13 1.02 13.60
CA PRO A 90 35.19 2.43 13.24
C PRO A 90 33.91 3.21 13.61
N PHE A 91 32.80 2.53 13.92
CA PHE A 91 31.50 3.19 14.12
C PHE A 91 31.19 3.50 15.59
N ASP A 92 31.98 3.00 16.55
CA ASP A 92 31.93 3.39 17.97
C ASP A 92 32.72 4.69 18.22
N SER A 93 32.44 5.70 17.40
CA SER A 93 33.20 6.94 17.37
C SER A 93 32.32 8.18 17.53
N LYS A 94 32.98 9.33 17.79
CA LYS A 94 32.32 10.64 17.80
C LYS A 94 31.93 11.12 16.40
N SER A 95 32.47 10.51 15.34
CA SER A 95 32.17 10.86 13.94
C SER A 95 31.06 10.00 13.33
N PHE A 96 30.38 9.17 14.13
CA PHE A 96 29.27 8.35 13.67
C PHE A 96 28.19 9.16 12.95
N GLU A 97 27.85 8.75 11.74
CA GLU A 97 26.68 9.21 10.99
C GLU A 97 25.99 8.02 10.33
N GLN A 98 24.66 7.93 10.48
CA GLN A 98 23.78 7.10 9.66
C GLN A 98 22.89 8.02 8.83
N ARG A 99 22.94 7.91 7.50
CA ARG A 99 22.19 8.77 6.58
C ARG A 99 21.42 7.95 5.55
N LEU A 100 20.14 8.24 5.39
CA LEU A 100 19.38 7.88 4.18
C LEU A 100 19.59 8.98 3.15
N LEU A 101 20.28 8.66 2.05
CA LEU A 101 20.43 9.56 0.91
C LEU A 101 19.22 9.38 0.01
N LEU A 102 18.26 10.29 0.13
CA LEU A 102 16.92 10.10 -0.42
C LEU A 102 16.90 10.12 -1.94
N ASN A 103 17.68 11.03 -2.56
CA ASN A 103 17.79 11.12 -4.01
C ASN A 103 18.39 9.84 -4.62
N ASP A 104 19.28 9.16 -3.91
CA ASP A 104 20.04 8.01 -4.44
C ASP A 104 19.51 6.66 -3.96
N GLY A 105 18.61 6.66 -2.96
CA GLY A 105 17.92 5.48 -2.46
C GLY A 105 18.81 4.48 -1.72
N TYR A 106 19.79 4.94 -0.95
CA TYR A 106 20.65 4.06 -0.14
C TYR A 106 20.93 4.62 1.26
N VAL A 107 21.32 3.74 2.18
CA VAL A 107 21.75 4.12 3.53
C VAL A 107 23.28 4.04 3.61
N LYS A 108 23.89 5.06 4.21
CA LYS A 108 25.33 5.10 4.46
C LYS A 108 25.60 5.31 5.95
N TYR A 109 26.44 4.43 6.50
CA TYR A 109 27.09 4.64 7.79
C TYR A 109 28.47 5.22 7.56
N THR A 110 28.85 6.21 8.36
CA THR A 110 30.19 6.84 8.33
C THR A 110 30.75 6.80 9.75
N GLY A 111 31.99 6.34 9.89
CA GLY A 111 32.70 6.19 11.17
C GLY A 111 33.99 6.99 11.23
N GLU A 112 34.92 6.55 12.07
CA GLU A 112 36.28 7.11 12.18
C GLU A 112 37.07 6.96 10.88
N ASP A 113 37.96 7.91 10.65
CA ASP A 113 38.82 8.02 9.46
C ASP A 113 38.06 7.98 8.12
N ASN A 114 36.78 8.36 8.09
CA ASN A 114 35.89 8.22 6.93
C ASN A 114 35.67 6.78 6.47
N THR A 115 35.77 5.81 7.38
CA THR A 115 35.29 4.45 7.10
C THR A 115 33.79 4.49 6.83
N THR A 116 33.33 3.81 5.78
CA THR A 116 31.93 3.76 5.40
C THR A 116 31.40 2.33 5.34
N ALA A 117 30.10 2.19 5.63
CA ALA A 117 29.32 1.03 5.21
C ALA A 117 28.12 1.54 4.39
N LYS A 118 28.12 1.29 3.09
CA LYS A 118 27.05 1.64 2.16
C LYS A 118 26.15 0.43 1.96
N ILE A 119 24.86 0.58 2.21
CA ILE A 119 23.84 -0.44 2.00
C ILE A 119 22.87 0.06 0.95
N TRP A 120 22.72 -0.66 -0.15
CA TRP A 120 21.76 -0.34 -1.20
C TRP A 120 21.05 -1.59 -1.70
N VAL A 121 19.83 -1.39 -2.19
CA VAL A 121 18.96 -2.45 -2.72
C VAL A 121 18.85 -2.23 -4.22
N ASP A 122 19.14 -3.27 -4.99
CA ASP A 122 19.00 -3.21 -6.44
C ASP A 122 17.52 -3.16 -6.81
N VAL A 123 17.12 -2.14 -7.59
CA VAL A 123 15.72 -1.96 -8.01
C VAL A 123 15.27 -3.02 -9.02
N PHE A 124 16.21 -3.57 -9.80
CA PHE A 124 15.91 -4.47 -10.93
C PHE A 124 16.22 -5.93 -10.64
N ASN A 125 17.02 -6.20 -9.61
CA ASN A 125 17.36 -7.55 -9.21
C ASN A 125 17.10 -7.72 -7.71
N PRO A 126 16.63 -8.88 -7.23
CA PRO A 126 16.34 -9.10 -5.82
C PRO A 126 17.62 -9.33 -5.01
N VAL A 127 18.48 -8.31 -4.93
CA VAL A 127 19.80 -8.34 -4.30
C VAL A 127 20.01 -7.09 -3.44
N VAL A 128 20.52 -7.28 -2.23
CA VAL A 128 21.06 -6.20 -1.39
C VAL A 128 22.57 -6.27 -1.43
N HIS A 129 23.20 -5.10 -1.54
CA HIS A 129 24.64 -4.93 -1.51
C HIS A 129 25.05 -4.18 -0.25
N VAL A 130 26.02 -4.74 0.48
CA VAL A 130 26.67 -4.10 1.63
C VAL A 130 28.15 -3.94 1.28
N GLU A 131 28.58 -2.69 1.13
CA GLU A 131 29.94 -2.32 0.75
C GLU A 131 30.58 -1.58 1.93
N VAL A 132 31.64 -2.17 2.50
CA VAL A 132 32.40 -1.58 3.61
C VAL A 132 33.75 -1.15 3.07
N ASP A 133 34.07 0.13 3.18
CA ASP A 133 35.35 0.70 2.76
C ASP A 133 36.01 1.47 3.91
N SER A 134 37.27 1.18 4.20
CA SER A 134 38.03 1.79 5.27
C SER A 134 39.46 2.11 4.82
N PRO A 135 40.04 3.24 5.26
CA PRO A 135 41.47 3.49 5.03
C PRO A 135 42.36 2.48 5.74
N GLU A 136 41.92 1.93 6.87
CA GLU A 136 42.65 0.94 7.67
C GLU A 136 42.10 -0.47 7.46
N LYS A 137 42.92 -1.49 7.74
CA LYS A 137 42.46 -2.87 7.64
C LYS A 137 41.59 -3.21 8.83
N LEU A 138 40.40 -3.76 8.57
CA LEU A 138 39.49 -4.26 9.60
C LEU A 138 39.03 -5.68 9.26
N ALA A 139 38.75 -6.47 10.30
CA ALA A 139 38.03 -7.73 10.18
C ALA A 139 36.52 -7.44 10.24
N VAL A 140 35.75 -8.15 9.42
CA VAL A 140 34.28 -8.07 9.41
C VAL A 140 33.72 -9.43 9.76
N LYS A 141 32.75 -9.44 10.67
CA LYS A 141 31.91 -10.59 10.97
C LYS A 141 30.47 -10.29 10.54
N VAL A 142 29.86 -11.22 9.81
CA VAL A 142 28.46 -11.13 9.37
C VAL A 142 27.71 -12.30 10.00
N ALA A 143 26.75 -12.01 10.90
CA ALA A 143 25.87 -13.02 11.45
C ALA A 143 24.51 -12.97 10.76
N TYR A 144 24.12 -14.07 10.11
CA TYR A 144 22.73 -14.25 9.69
C TYR A 144 21.94 -14.88 10.84
N GLU A 145 20.97 -14.15 11.37
CA GLU A 145 20.19 -14.46 12.55
C GLU A 145 18.74 -14.80 12.16
N ASN A 146 18.23 -15.93 12.66
CA ASN A 146 16.87 -16.38 12.38
C ASN A 146 16.22 -16.94 13.66
N TRP A 147 14.93 -16.64 13.86
CA TRP A 147 14.12 -17.03 15.03
C TRP A 147 13.11 -18.13 14.74
N ARG A 148 13.05 -18.63 13.50
CA ARG A 148 12.26 -19.78 13.05
C ARG A 148 13.19 -20.96 12.75
N TYR A 149 14.06 -21.31 13.69
CA TYR A 149 14.98 -22.46 13.55
C TYR A 149 14.39 -23.78 14.09
N GLU A 150 13.18 -23.72 14.63
CA GLU A 150 12.37 -24.84 15.10
C GLU A 150 10.89 -24.47 14.94
N ASP A 151 10.04 -25.49 14.81
CA ASP A 151 8.59 -25.31 14.73
C ASP A 151 8.09 -24.69 16.04
N ARG A 152 7.22 -23.69 15.94
CA ARG A 152 6.63 -23.04 17.12
C ARG A 152 5.12 -22.85 16.93
N PRO A 153 4.33 -23.00 18.00
CA PRO A 153 2.91 -22.70 17.94
C PRO A 153 2.68 -21.20 17.75
N ILE A 154 1.72 -20.83 16.89
CA ILE A 154 1.19 -19.48 16.81
C ILE A 154 0.10 -19.36 17.86
N ILE A 155 0.35 -18.53 18.87
CA ILE A 155 -0.55 -18.36 20.01
C ILE A 155 -1.62 -17.28 19.76
N ASN A 156 -2.62 -17.22 20.63
CA ASN A 156 -3.90 -16.52 20.42
C ASN A 156 -3.84 -15.22 19.58
N GLU A 157 -3.34 -14.10 20.11
CA GLU A 157 -3.28 -12.82 19.37
C GLU A 157 -2.16 -12.77 18.32
N GLU A 158 -1.17 -13.68 18.35
CA GLU A 158 -0.13 -13.73 17.32
C GLU A 158 -0.72 -14.02 15.93
N ARG A 159 -1.82 -14.79 15.87
CA ARG A 159 -2.56 -15.14 14.66
C ARG A 159 -3.04 -13.96 13.82
N ASN A 160 -3.09 -12.75 14.41
CA ASN A 160 -3.33 -11.50 13.69
C ASN A 160 -2.35 -11.27 12.54
N GLN A 161 -1.16 -11.85 12.60
CA GLN A 161 -0.14 -11.67 11.57
C GLN A 161 -0.46 -12.42 10.27
N GLY A 162 -1.37 -13.41 10.31
CA GLY A 162 -1.79 -14.22 9.17
C GLY A 162 -3.30 -14.11 8.92
N SER A 163 -3.85 -15.05 8.16
CA SER A 163 -5.26 -15.05 7.75
C SER A 163 -6.19 -15.87 8.65
N TRP A 164 -5.72 -16.25 9.84
CA TRP A 164 -6.56 -16.86 10.87
C TRP A 164 -7.51 -15.84 11.52
N GLY A 165 -7.09 -14.57 11.64
CA GLY A 165 -7.85 -13.50 12.30
C GLY A 165 -7.98 -13.68 13.83
N ILE A 166 -8.63 -12.73 14.52
CA ILE A 166 -8.37 -12.40 15.94
C ILE A 166 -9.47 -12.94 16.90
N TYR A 167 -9.18 -12.99 18.21
CA TYR A 167 -10.14 -13.12 19.33
C TYR A 167 -10.94 -14.42 19.46
N THR A 168 -10.32 -15.58 19.26
CA THR A 168 -11.06 -16.82 19.53
C THR A 168 -10.25 -17.97 20.09
N SER A 169 -10.73 -18.55 21.17
CA SER A 169 -10.24 -19.83 21.69
C SER A 169 -10.74 -21.04 20.90
N LYS A 170 -11.65 -20.85 19.92
CA LYS A 170 -12.38 -21.91 19.21
C LYS A 170 -11.62 -22.50 18.01
N ILE A 171 -10.56 -21.85 17.58
CA ILE A 171 -9.69 -22.33 16.51
C ILE A 171 -8.39 -22.82 17.15
N ALA A 172 -7.96 -24.03 16.78
CA ALA A 172 -6.69 -24.57 17.23
C ALA A 172 -5.51 -23.64 16.86
N ASN A 173 -4.44 -23.69 17.65
CA ASN A 173 -3.23 -22.93 17.35
C ASN A 173 -2.66 -23.39 16.00
N GLY A 174 -2.28 -22.41 15.17
CA GLY A 174 -1.46 -22.67 13.99
C GLY A 174 -0.03 -23.00 14.38
N THR A 175 0.79 -23.35 13.41
CA THR A 175 2.23 -23.58 13.61
C THR A 175 3.00 -22.70 12.62
N THR A 176 3.97 -21.94 13.13
CA THR A 176 5.02 -21.37 12.29
C THR A 176 6.09 -22.45 12.14
N TYR A 177 6.25 -22.95 10.91
CA TYR A 177 7.22 -23.99 10.62
C TYR A 177 8.64 -23.44 10.54
N ALA A 178 9.62 -24.29 10.86
CA ALA A 178 11.02 -23.94 10.82
C ALA A 178 11.52 -23.67 9.40
N ASP A 179 12.34 -22.63 9.24
CA ASP A 179 13.12 -22.38 8.04
C ASP A 179 14.27 -23.41 7.95
N LYS A 180 14.70 -23.76 6.73
CA LYS A 180 15.88 -24.58 6.48
C LYS A 180 17.09 -23.67 6.32
N ILE A 181 18.03 -23.70 7.28
CA ILE A 181 19.23 -22.85 7.29
C ILE A 181 20.52 -23.67 7.38
N ALA A 182 21.48 -23.41 6.50
CA ALA A 182 22.80 -24.04 6.54
C ALA A 182 23.89 -23.16 5.94
N PHE A 183 25.15 -23.47 6.26
CA PHE A 183 26.26 -23.00 5.45
C PHE A 183 26.23 -23.68 4.09
N HIS A 184 26.42 -22.90 3.03
CA HIS A 184 26.36 -23.38 1.66
C HIS A 184 27.31 -22.55 0.79
N GLU A 185 28.21 -23.18 0.03
CA GLU A 185 29.17 -22.48 -0.85
C GLU A 185 29.91 -21.30 -0.17
N ASN A 186 30.35 -21.48 1.09
CA ASN A 186 30.96 -20.44 1.95
C ASN A 186 30.05 -19.26 2.38
N GLY A 187 28.78 -19.26 1.99
CA GLY A 187 27.75 -18.35 2.50
C GLY A 187 26.78 -19.04 3.46
N VAL A 188 25.68 -18.34 3.77
CA VAL A 188 24.54 -18.87 4.53
C VAL A 188 23.31 -18.86 3.62
N LEU A 189 22.71 -20.03 3.42
CA LEU A 189 21.45 -20.18 2.71
C LEU A 189 20.33 -20.44 3.72
N MET A 190 19.27 -19.62 3.66
CA MET A 190 17.99 -19.93 4.27
C MET A 190 16.92 -20.08 3.18
N SER A 191 16.07 -21.08 3.34
CA SER A 191 14.85 -21.26 2.56
C SER A 191 13.68 -21.67 3.45
N HIS A 192 12.48 -21.24 3.09
CA HIS A 192 11.21 -21.65 3.66
C HIS A 192 10.31 -22.10 2.51
N ARG A 193 9.69 -23.28 2.66
CA ARG A 193 8.76 -23.82 1.69
C ARG A 193 7.47 -24.19 2.39
N ASN A 194 6.37 -23.71 1.84
CA ASN A 194 5.04 -24.04 2.33
C ASN A 194 4.70 -25.50 1.95
N GLU A 195 5.05 -26.44 2.81
CA GLU A 195 4.82 -27.88 2.62
C GLU A 195 3.43 -28.33 3.10
N LYS A 196 2.77 -27.51 3.92
CA LYS A 196 1.44 -27.76 4.48
C LYS A 196 0.50 -26.62 4.16
N LEU A 197 -0.80 -26.91 4.13
CA LEU A 197 -1.84 -25.96 3.72
C LEU A 197 -3.01 -25.98 4.72
N ASP A 198 -2.70 -25.98 6.02
CA ASP A 198 -3.68 -26.13 7.10
C ASP A 198 -4.73 -25.01 7.09
N LEU A 199 -4.28 -23.76 6.92
CA LEU A 199 -5.16 -22.59 6.77
C LEU A 199 -6.07 -22.74 5.55
N TRP A 200 -5.51 -23.05 4.38
CA TRP A 200 -6.28 -23.20 3.14
C TRP A 200 -7.34 -24.30 3.28
N ASN A 201 -6.96 -25.46 3.80
CA ASN A 201 -7.87 -26.57 4.03
C ASN A 201 -8.99 -26.20 5.01
N PHE A 202 -8.66 -25.41 6.04
CA PHE A 202 -9.65 -24.87 6.98
C PHE A 202 -10.61 -23.91 6.29
N GLN A 203 -10.09 -22.91 5.57
CA GLN A 203 -10.89 -21.91 4.84
C GLN A 203 -11.82 -22.56 3.81
N MET A 204 -11.34 -23.56 3.05
CA MET A 204 -12.16 -24.30 2.09
C MET A 204 -13.35 -25.00 2.74
N ARG A 205 -13.13 -25.68 3.88
CA ARG A 205 -14.21 -26.30 4.66
C ARG A 205 -15.20 -25.28 5.19
N GLN A 206 -14.66 -24.28 5.89
CA GLN A 206 -15.45 -23.26 6.58
C GLN A 206 -16.38 -22.51 5.61
N GLN A 207 -15.89 -22.22 4.41
CA GLN A 207 -16.63 -21.46 3.41
C GLN A 207 -17.40 -22.37 2.43
N GLY A 208 -17.33 -23.70 2.56
CA GLY A 208 -18.08 -24.63 1.69
C GLY A 208 -17.53 -24.75 0.26
N LEU A 209 -16.23 -24.51 0.05
CA LEU A 209 -15.56 -24.49 -1.26
C LEU A 209 -14.69 -25.72 -1.55
N GLU A 210 -14.66 -26.74 -0.68
CA GLU A 210 -13.79 -27.92 -0.82
C GLU A 210 -13.87 -28.59 -2.19
N LYS A 211 -15.09 -28.69 -2.77
CA LYS A 211 -15.29 -29.33 -4.09
C LYS A 211 -14.64 -28.56 -5.26
N HIS A 212 -14.19 -27.34 -5.02
CA HIS A 212 -13.60 -26.45 -6.01
C HIS A 212 -12.12 -26.15 -5.75
N SER A 213 -11.53 -26.66 -4.66
CA SER A 213 -10.19 -26.30 -4.17
C SER A 213 -9.07 -26.42 -5.23
N ASP A 214 -9.18 -27.40 -6.13
CA ASP A 214 -8.16 -27.70 -7.14
C ASP A 214 -8.14 -26.67 -8.29
N LYS A 215 -9.26 -25.97 -8.49
CA LYS A 215 -9.41 -24.95 -9.54
C LYS A 215 -9.10 -23.54 -9.04
N MET A 216 -9.10 -23.35 -7.72
CA MET A 216 -8.92 -22.03 -7.12
C MET A 216 -7.46 -21.61 -7.08
N TYR A 217 -7.23 -20.34 -7.36
CA TYR A 217 -5.94 -19.70 -7.18
C TYR A 217 -5.55 -19.71 -5.70
N ASN A 218 -4.33 -20.17 -5.39
CA ASN A 218 -3.78 -20.21 -4.04
C ASN A 218 -2.29 -19.84 -4.11
N PRO A 219 -1.89 -18.63 -3.67
CA PRO A 219 -0.49 -18.19 -3.69
C PRO A 219 0.38 -18.83 -2.60
N MET A 220 -0.21 -19.52 -1.62
CA MET A 220 0.54 -20.22 -0.56
C MET A 220 0.98 -21.61 -1.01
N ARG A 221 0.32 -22.22 -2.00
CA ARG A 221 0.64 -23.59 -2.46
C ARG A 221 2.06 -23.62 -3.04
N ASP A 222 2.92 -24.48 -2.50
CA ASP A 222 4.30 -24.64 -2.99
C ASP A 222 5.10 -23.33 -3.04
N ASN A 223 4.67 -22.30 -2.29
CA ASN A 223 5.41 -21.05 -2.19
C ASN A 223 6.73 -21.33 -1.49
N GLU A 224 7.82 -20.99 -2.14
CA GLU A 224 9.16 -21.13 -1.58
C GLU A 224 9.89 -19.81 -1.70
N PHE A 225 10.50 -19.38 -0.60
CA PHE A 225 11.26 -18.15 -0.53
C PHE A 225 12.50 -18.30 0.32
N GLY A 226 13.48 -17.44 0.11
CA GLY A 226 14.76 -17.58 0.79
C GLY A 226 15.76 -16.48 0.47
N ILE A 227 16.89 -16.57 1.16
CA ILE A 227 17.99 -15.63 1.12
C ILE A 227 19.32 -16.37 1.15
N PHE A 228 20.26 -15.92 0.33
CA PHE A 228 21.65 -16.34 0.35
C PHE A 228 22.55 -15.16 0.72
N VAL A 229 23.15 -15.22 1.91
CA VAL A 229 24.11 -14.21 2.40
C VAL A 229 25.51 -14.70 2.08
N HIS A 230 26.25 -13.95 1.26
CA HIS A 230 27.52 -14.41 0.73
C HIS A 230 28.55 -13.29 0.54
N SER A 231 29.83 -13.65 0.68
CA SER A 231 30.98 -12.88 0.24
C SER A 231 32.15 -13.82 -0.06
N ASP A 232 32.80 -13.65 -1.22
CA ASP A 232 34.03 -14.39 -1.55
C ASP A 232 35.18 -14.09 -0.57
N GLN A 233 35.07 -13.00 0.20
CA GLN A 233 36.06 -12.56 1.18
C GLN A 233 35.83 -13.19 2.57
N MET A 234 34.77 -13.99 2.74
CA MET A 234 34.39 -14.58 4.01
C MET A 234 34.40 -16.11 3.99
N LYS A 235 34.41 -16.71 5.17
CA LYS A 235 34.31 -18.15 5.39
C LYS A 235 33.30 -18.44 6.51
N PRO A 236 32.70 -19.64 6.53
CA PRO A 236 31.88 -20.09 7.66
C PRO A 236 32.63 -20.04 8.99
N GLY A 237 31.97 -19.50 10.02
CA GLY A 237 32.37 -19.50 11.42
C GLY A 237 31.45 -20.38 12.27
N ALA A 238 31.36 -20.10 13.56
CA ALA A 238 30.50 -20.86 14.47
C ALA A 238 29.00 -20.61 14.23
N VAL A 239 28.15 -21.57 14.58
CA VAL A 239 26.73 -21.30 14.80
C VAL A 239 26.54 -20.98 16.28
N THR A 240 25.94 -19.84 16.59
CA THR A 240 25.75 -19.36 17.97
C THR A 240 24.27 -19.15 18.29
N ASN A 241 23.88 -19.28 19.54
CA ASN A 241 22.54 -18.92 20.01
C ASN A 241 22.58 -17.51 20.61
N GLY A 242 21.47 -16.78 20.53
CA GLY A 242 21.34 -15.47 21.10
C GLY A 242 19.90 -15.08 21.40
N HIS A 243 19.76 -13.90 21.99
CA HIS A 243 18.48 -13.30 22.33
C HIS A 243 18.55 -11.81 21.98
N TYR A 244 17.51 -11.28 21.36
CA TYR A 244 17.39 -9.85 21.06
C TYR A 244 16.00 -9.37 21.47
N ILE A 245 15.98 -8.39 22.39
CA ILE A 245 14.78 -7.84 23.03
C ILE A 245 13.95 -8.93 23.73
N ASN A 246 13.05 -9.58 23.02
CA ASN A 246 12.18 -10.66 23.50
C ASN A 246 12.22 -11.91 22.60
N THR A 247 13.03 -11.91 21.54
CA THR A 247 13.07 -12.98 20.53
C THR A 247 14.40 -13.75 20.59
N THR A 248 14.31 -15.07 20.80
CA THR A 248 15.47 -15.96 20.70
C THR A 248 15.82 -16.24 19.24
N TYR A 249 17.11 -16.42 18.94
CA TYR A 249 17.57 -16.70 17.59
C TYR A 249 18.80 -17.60 17.57
N LYS A 250 19.03 -18.24 16.41
CA LYS A 250 20.31 -18.83 16.03
C LYS A 250 20.99 -17.94 15.00
N ALA A 251 22.32 -17.90 15.06
CA ALA A 251 23.18 -17.09 14.21
C ALA A 251 24.18 -17.96 13.48
N TRP A 252 24.16 -17.93 12.15
CA TRP A 252 25.17 -18.55 11.29
C TRP A 252 26.18 -17.49 10.92
N ASN A 253 27.37 -17.58 11.52
CA ASN A 253 28.39 -16.54 11.41
C ASN A 253 29.28 -16.77 10.18
N LEU A 254 29.54 -15.71 9.43
CA LEU A 254 30.58 -15.61 8.42
C LEU A 254 31.68 -14.67 8.93
N GLU A 255 32.93 -15.06 8.74
CA GLU A 255 34.09 -14.31 9.20
C GLU A 255 34.98 -13.95 8.00
N SER A 256 35.47 -12.71 7.96
CA SER A 256 36.47 -12.31 6.96
C SER A 256 37.68 -13.26 6.99
N LYS A 257 38.13 -13.72 5.82
CA LYS A 257 39.30 -14.60 5.69
C LYS A 257 40.58 -13.95 6.25
N ALA A 258 40.68 -12.63 6.12
CA ALA A 258 41.72 -11.78 6.70
C ALA A 258 41.20 -10.33 6.81
N PRO A 259 41.79 -9.49 7.69
CA PRO A 259 41.48 -8.06 7.72
C PRO A 259 41.74 -7.37 6.37
N SER A 260 40.80 -6.56 5.90
CA SER A 260 40.81 -5.90 4.60
C SER A 260 40.40 -4.44 4.71
N LYS A 261 40.78 -3.64 3.71
CA LYS A 261 40.33 -2.24 3.55
C LYS A 261 38.96 -2.13 2.87
N SER A 262 38.55 -3.18 2.16
CA SER A 262 37.26 -3.24 1.48
C SER A 262 36.65 -4.62 1.64
N VAL A 263 35.36 -4.69 1.96
CA VAL A 263 34.59 -5.92 2.12
C VAL A 263 33.21 -5.74 1.48
N ASN A 264 32.85 -6.65 0.58
CA ASN A 264 31.55 -6.66 -0.07
C ASN A 264 30.75 -7.90 0.34
N VAL A 265 29.51 -7.70 0.74
CA VAL A 265 28.57 -8.77 1.10
C VAL A 265 27.30 -8.59 0.27
N THR A 266 26.81 -9.69 -0.30
CA THR A 266 25.56 -9.70 -1.05
C THR A 266 24.53 -10.56 -0.34
N LEU A 267 23.27 -10.11 -0.39
CA LEU A 267 22.11 -10.87 0.06
C LEU A 267 21.22 -11.09 -1.16
N SER A 268 21.29 -12.28 -1.77
CA SER A 268 20.46 -12.63 -2.93
C SER A 268 19.18 -13.30 -2.47
N MET A 269 18.02 -12.86 -2.97
CA MET A 269 16.72 -13.35 -2.55
C MET A 269 15.94 -13.92 -3.73
N TYR A 270 15.11 -14.92 -3.47
CA TYR A 270 14.22 -15.48 -4.48
C TYR A 270 12.93 -15.97 -3.84
N GLN A 271 11.81 -15.76 -4.53
CA GLN A 271 10.50 -16.25 -4.14
C GLN A 271 9.80 -16.77 -5.41
N ALA A 272 9.26 -17.97 -5.35
CA ALA A 272 8.49 -18.56 -6.44
C ALA A 272 7.66 -19.76 -5.96
N GLN A 273 6.54 -20.02 -6.63
CA GLN A 273 5.85 -21.31 -6.53
C GLN A 273 6.50 -22.29 -7.52
N THR A 274 7.15 -23.33 -7.01
CA THR A 274 7.91 -24.30 -7.83
C THR A 274 7.59 -25.73 -7.42
N LYS A 275 7.83 -26.72 -8.28
CA LYS A 275 7.49 -28.12 -7.96
C LYS A 275 8.44 -28.76 -6.95
N SER A 276 9.64 -28.21 -6.77
CA SER A 276 10.64 -28.72 -5.84
C SER A 276 11.66 -27.66 -5.43
N HIS A 277 12.34 -27.91 -4.30
CA HIS A 277 13.46 -27.10 -3.84
C HIS A 277 14.55 -26.95 -4.92
N ASP A 278 14.85 -27.99 -5.69
CA ASP A 278 15.86 -27.94 -6.74
C ASP A 278 15.49 -26.95 -7.87
N GLU A 279 14.21 -26.85 -8.21
CA GLU A 279 13.72 -25.88 -9.19
C GLU A 279 13.80 -24.45 -8.64
N TRP A 280 13.37 -24.26 -7.39
CA TRP A 280 13.51 -22.98 -6.69
C TRP A 280 14.97 -22.53 -6.60
N TYR A 281 15.86 -23.42 -6.17
CA TYR A 281 17.28 -23.14 -6.00
C TYR A 281 17.96 -22.79 -7.34
N LYS A 282 17.57 -23.42 -8.45
CA LYS A 282 18.02 -22.99 -9.80
C LYS A 282 17.58 -21.55 -10.12
N GLY A 283 16.40 -21.13 -9.69
CA GLY A 283 15.95 -19.75 -9.80
C GLY A 283 16.82 -18.80 -8.98
N LEU A 284 17.10 -19.13 -7.72
CA LEU A 284 18.03 -18.38 -6.88
C LEU A 284 19.44 -18.31 -7.49
N GLN A 285 19.97 -19.41 -8.04
CA GLN A 285 21.26 -19.41 -8.73
C GLN A 285 21.32 -18.46 -9.93
N LYS A 286 20.20 -18.22 -10.62
CA LYS A 286 20.15 -17.21 -11.69
C LYS A 286 20.30 -15.80 -11.12
N VAL A 287 19.65 -15.51 -9.99
CA VAL A 287 19.82 -14.23 -9.27
C VAL A 287 21.26 -14.06 -8.80
N ILE A 288 21.86 -15.07 -8.17
CA ILE A 288 23.26 -15.03 -7.70
C ILE A 288 24.22 -14.75 -8.87
N LYS A 289 24.00 -15.40 -10.02
CA LYS A 289 24.82 -15.21 -11.22
C LYS A 289 24.66 -13.82 -11.84
N SER A 290 23.47 -13.23 -11.80
CA SER A 290 23.26 -11.86 -12.29
C SER A 290 23.86 -10.83 -11.34
N ALA A 291 23.78 -11.05 -10.02
CA ALA A 291 24.27 -10.16 -8.97
C ALA A 291 25.73 -9.70 -9.16
N VAL A 292 26.60 -10.57 -9.67
CA VAL A 292 28.03 -10.28 -9.91
C VAL A 292 28.25 -9.16 -10.93
N LYS A 293 27.28 -8.93 -11.82
CA LYS A 293 27.35 -7.91 -12.87
C LYS A 293 26.61 -6.63 -12.51
N ASN A 294 25.91 -6.60 -11.38
CA ASN A 294 25.07 -5.47 -11.00
C ASN A 294 25.96 -4.31 -10.57
N THR A 295 25.74 -3.13 -11.15
CA THR A 295 26.28 -1.87 -10.66
C THR A 295 25.13 -1.03 -10.10
N GLN A 296 25.44 -0.09 -9.22
CA GLN A 296 24.43 0.78 -8.62
C GLN A 296 23.84 1.78 -9.65
N ASP A 297 24.47 1.97 -10.81
CA ASP A 297 24.13 3.02 -11.79
C ASP A 297 22.68 2.97 -12.25
N ALA A 298 22.17 1.77 -12.57
CA ALA A 298 20.77 1.60 -12.98
C ALA A 298 19.80 1.96 -11.84
N THR A 299 20.14 1.58 -10.61
CA THR A 299 19.35 1.91 -9.41
C THR A 299 19.36 3.42 -9.14
N LEU A 300 20.51 4.09 -9.26
CA LEU A 300 20.61 5.54 -9.13
C LEU A 300 19.78 6.26 -10.19
N ALA A 301 19.89 5.82 -11.45
CA ALA A 301 19.12 6.38 -12.55
C ALA A 301 17.62 6.23 -12.30
N TRP A 302 17.16 5.07 -11.82
CA TRP A 302 15.75 4.85 -11.50
C TRP A 302 15.27 5.78 -10.39
N TRP A 303 16.03 5.95 -9.29
CA TRP A 303 15.64 6.88 -8.22
C TRP A 303 15.61 8.33 -8.70
N HIS A 304 16.60 8.78 -9.48
CA HIS A 304 16.61 10.13 -10.04
C HIS A 304 15.44 10.38 -10.99
N GLU A 305 15.08 9.40 -11.82
CA GLU A 305 13.88 9.45 -12.68
C GLU A 305 12.59 9.48 -11.85
N TYR A 306 12.52 8.67 -10.79
CA TYR A 306 11.39 8.64 -9.86
C TYR A 306 11.15 10.02 -9.20
N TRP A 307 12.21 10.71 -8.78
CA TRP A 307 12.11 12.06 -8.21
C TRP A 307 11.83 13.15 -9.25
N ALA A 308 12.42 13.04 -10.44
CA ALA A 308 12.17 13.98 -11.53
C ALA A 308 10.73 13.90 -12.10
N ARG A 309 10.05 12.78 -11.87
CA ARG A 309 8.66 12.55 -12.28
C ARG A 309 7.67 13.48 -11.57
N SER A 310 7.82 13.63 -10.26
CA SER A 310 6.92 14.41 -9.41
C SER A 310 7.56 14.79 -8.08
N TYR A 311 7.23 15.97 -7.58
CA TYR A 311 7.59 16.42 -6.24
C TYR A 311 6.64 17.51 -5.74
N ILE A 312 6.48 17.59 -4.41
CA ILE A 312 5.93 18.75 -3.72
C ILE A 312 6.94 19.08 -2.62
N ILE A 313 7.59 20.24 -2.74
CA ILE A 313 8.63 20.70 -1.83
C ILE A 313 8.15 22.00 -1.24
N ILE A 314 8.10 22.07 0.09
CA ILE A 314 7.47 23.15 0.84
C ILE A 314 8.50 23.72 1.80
N ASN A 315 8.56 25.06 1.86
CA ASN A 315 9.36 25.84 2.79
C ASN A 315 10.82 25.34 2.89
N GLU A 316 11.45 25.03 1.74
CA GLU A 316 12.75 24.32 1.68
C GLU A 316 13.88 25.01 2.46
N ASP A 317 13.78 26.34 2.64
CA ASP A 317 14.75 27.17 3.36
C ASP A 317 14.46 27.36 4.86
N GLN A 318 13.32 26.87 5.39
CA GLN A 318 12.90 27.11 6.79
C GLN A 318 13.39 26.05 7.78
N GLY A 319 13.67 24.82 7.31
CA GLY A 319 14.23 23.72 8.11
C GLY A 319 13.26 23.03 9.07
N GLU A 320 13.76 22.04 9.81
CA GLU A 320 13.00 21.04 10.60
C GLU A 320 12.03 21.59 11.66
N LYS A 321 12.12 22.87 12.04
CA LYS A 321 11.20 23.49 13.02
C LYS A 321 9.93 24.03 12.37
N ASP A 322 9.92 24.21 11.06
CA ASP A 322 8.76 24.68 10.30
C ASP A 322 7.84 23.51 9.93
N ALA A 323 6.54 23.67 10.19
CA ALA A 323 5.56 22.62 9.91
C ALA A 323 5.42 22.37 8.41
N GLY A 324 5.48 23.42 7.57
CA GLY A 324 5.46 23.29 6.12
C GLY A 324 6.66 22.50 5.59
N PHE A 325 7.86 22.76 6.11
CA PHE A 325 9.06 21.99 5.80
C PHE A 325 8.88 20.50 6.15
N GLN A 326 8.32 20.19 7.33
CA GLN A 326 8.04 18.82 7.75
C GLN A 326 7.01 18.15 6.83
N VAL A 327 5.96 18.86 6.40
CA VAL A 327 4.99 18.37 5.41
C VAL A 327 5.69 18.00 4.11
N GLY A 328 6.49 18.90 3.53
CA GLY A 328 7.22 18.64 2.29
C GLY A 328 8.20 17.47 2.42
N LYS A 329 8.99 17.43 3.51
CA LYS A 329 9.95 16.36 3.77
C LYS A 329 9.27 15.00 3.93
N ASN A 330 8.28 14.92 4.82
CA ASN A 330 7.67 13.63 5.18
C ASN A 330 6.71 13.11 4.10
N TYR A 331 6.13 13.97 3.27
CA TYR A 331 5.45 13.56 2.02
C TYR A 331 6.43 12.82 1.09
N GLN A 332 7.63 13.37 0.90
CA GLN A 332 8.63 12.75 0.02
C GLN A 332 9.20 11.46 0.61
N ILE A 333 9.39 11.40 1.93
CA ILE A 333 9.79 10.15 2.61
C ILE A 333 8.68 9.09 2.46
N TRP A 334 7.40 9.44 2.60
CA TRP A 334 6.32 8.49 2.36
C TRP A 334 6.32 8.00 0.90
N ARG A 335 6.53 8.90 -0.08
CA ARG A 335 6.67 8.53 -1.49
C ARG A 335 7.90 7.64 -1.73
N TYR A 336 8.99 7.82 -0.99
CA TYR A 336 10.16 6.91 -1.02
C TYR A 336 9.78 5.50 -0.57
N LEU A 337 9.02 5.36 0.52
CA LEU A 337 8.54 4.05 0.98
C LEU A 337 7.66 3.37 -0.08
N MET A 338 6.82 4.12 -0.80
CA MET A 338 6.07 3.55 -1.93
C MET A 338 6.98 3.08 -3.06
N GLY A 339 8.02 3.85 -3.40
CA GLY A 339 9.00 3.49 -4.44
C GLY A 339 9.86 2.28 -4.10
N CYS A 340 10.09 1.99 -2.82
CA CYS A 340 10.87 0.83 -2.38
C CYS A 340 10.23 -0.52 -2.76
N ASN A 341 8.92 -0.54 -2.96
CA ASN A 341 8.18 -1.68 -3.48
C ASN A 341 7.56 -1.29 -4.82
N ALA A 342 8.33 -0.80 -5.79
CA ALA A 342 7.83 -0.39 -7.12
C ALA A 342 7.77 -1.55 -8.14
N LYS A 343 8.52 -2.63 -7.91
CA LYS A 343 8.62 -3.81 -8.80
C LYS A 343 8.17 -5.12 -8.16
N GLY A 344 7.47 -5.05 -7.02
CA GLY A 344 6.93 -6.22 -6.34
C GLY A 344 5.69 -6.78 -7.01
N ASP A 345 5.52 -8.09 -6.94
CA ASP A 345 4.30 -8.75 -7.43
C ASP A 345 3.11 -8.48 -6.52
N TRP A 346 3.35 -8.06 -5.27
CA TRP A 346 2.32 -7.81 -4.27
C TRP A 346 2.25 -6.34 -3.83
N PRO A 347 1.04 -5.85 -3.52
CA PRO A 347 0.84 -4.48 -3.08
C PRO A 347 1.61 -4.14 -1.80
N THR A 348 2.02 -2.88 -1.67
CA THR A 348 2.55 -2.35 -0.42
C THR A 348 1.47 -2.43 0.66
N LYS A 349 1.81 -3.06 1.79
CA LYS A 349 0.88 -3.24 2.90
C LYS A 349 0.69 -1.96 3.72
N PHE A 350 -0.57 -1.56 3.95
CA PHE A 350 -0.93 -0.40 4.77
C PHE A 350 -0.42 -0.46 6.22
N ASN A 351 -0.33 -1.66 6.79
CA ASN A 351 -0.04 -1.94 8.20
C ASN A 351 1.46 -2.26 8.44
N GLY A 352 2.35 -1.45 7.88
CA GLY A 352 3.79 -1.57 8.11
C GLY A 352 4.66 -1.71 6.87
N GLY A 353 4.07 -1.79 5.67
CA GLY A 353 4.81 -2.06 4.43
C GLY A 353 5.72 -3.27 4.58
N LEU A 354 6.99 -3.12 4.23
CA LEU A 354 8.04 -4.12 4.45
C LEU A 354 8.86 -3.86 5.74
N TRP A 355 8.51 -2.82 6.52
CA TRP A 355 9.34 -2.27 7.59
C TRP A 355 8.79 -2.42 9.01
N THR A 356 8.01 -3.47 9.26
CA THR A 356 7.65 -3.84 10.64
C THR A 356 8.93 -4.11 11.45
N PHE A 357 8.88 -3.88 12.75
CA PHE A 357 10.00 -4.08 13.67
C PHE A 357 9.49 -4.80 14.92
N ASP A 358 10.35 -5.01 15.92
CA ASP A 358 10.00 -5.78 17.12
C ASP A 358 8.70 -5.21 17.75
N PRO A 359 7.62 -6.02 17.81
CA PRO A 359 6.27 -5.53 18.08
C PRO A 359 6.08 -5.01 19.52
N ILE A 360 6.94 -5.40 20.45
CA ILE A 360 6.95 -4.91 21.83
C ILE A 360 7.14 -3.39 21.92
N TYR A 361 7.80 -2.77 20.93
CA TYR A 361 7.94 -1.31 20.84
C TYR A 361 6.68 -0.60 20.32
N VAL A 362 5.78 -1.34 19.68
CA VAL A 362 4.49 -0.83 19.20
C VAL A 362 3.43 -1.03 20.29
N ASN A 363 3.38 -2.23 20.87
CA ASN A 363 2.51 -2.56 21.98
C ASN A 363 3.18 -3.62 22.87
N ILE A 364 3.46 -3.24 24.13
CA ILE A 364 4.13 -4.11 25.11
C ILE A 364 3.37 -5.42 25.39
N TRP A 365 2.06 -5.45 25.16
CA TRP A 365 1.20 -6.63 25.33
C TRP A 365 1.24 -7.60 24.14
N ARG A 366 2.00 -7.24 23.09
CA ARG A 366 2.21 -8.06 21.90
C ARG A 366 3.70 -8.38 21.71
N PRO A 367 4.35 -9.08 22.67
CA PRO A 367 5.78 -9.40 22.61
C PRO A 367 6.04 -10.60 21.67
N TYR A 368 5.60 -10.50 20.42
CA TYR A 368 5.81 -11.51 19.39
C TYR A 368 7.14 -11.29 18.65
N THR A 369 7.41 -12.13 17.66
CA THR A 369 8.61 -12.02 16.83
C THR A 369 8.52 -10.80 15.90
N PRO A 370 9.64 -10.39 15.27
CA PRO A 370 9.65 -9.30 14.28
C PRO A 370 8.78 -9.52 13.04
N ASP A 371 8.24 -10.72 12.81
CA ASP A 371 7.28 -10.99 11.71
C ASP A 371 5.91 -10.37 11.97
N TYR A 372 5.59 -10.10 13.23
CA TYR A 372 4.26 -9.74 13.63
C TYR A 372 3.81 -8.39 13.04
N ARG A 373 2.58 -8.38 12.56
CA ARG A 373 1.78 -7.19 12.29
C ARG A 373 0.32 -7.46 12.63
N ARG A 374 -0.41 -6.41 13.02
CA ARG A 374 -1.87 -6.51 13.14
C ARG A 374 -2.52 -6.39 11.76
N TRP A 375 -3.68 -7.03 11.55
CA TRP A 375 -4.47 -6.98 10.30
C TRP A 375 -3.86 -7.74 9.11
N GLY A 376 -3.24 -8.88 9.41
CA GLY A 376 -2.80 -9.86 8.43
C GLY A 376 -1.59 -9.44 7.59
N GLY A 377 -0.79 -10.44 7.23
CA GLY A 377 0.21 -10.36 6.19
C GLY A 377 -0.45 -10.47 4.81
N GLY A 378 -1.16 -11.56 4.58
CA GLY A 378 -1.82 -11.85 3.31
C GLY A 378 -3.24 -11.33 3.14
N THR A 379 -3.83 -10.69 4.16
CA THR A 379 -5.12 -9.98 4.05
C THR A 379 -4.89 -8.54 3.59
N PHE A 380 -5.54 -8.10 2.52
CA PHE A 380 -5.40 -6.77 1.93
C PHE A 380 -6.72 -5.98 2.08
N THR A 381 -6.95 -5.43 3.27
CA THR A 381 -8.14 -4.62 3.57
C THR A 381 -8.31 -3.49 2.56
N ALA A 382 -9.36 -3.58 1.74
CA ALA A 382 -9.56 -2.67 0.62
C ALA A 382 -9.68 -1.20 1.05
N GLN A 383 -10.41 -0.90 2.14
CA GLN A 383 -10.60 0.46 2.67
C GLN A 383 -9.26 1.13 3.06
N ASN A 384 -8.29 0.36 3.54
CA ASN A 384 -6.99 0.87 3.98
C ASN A 384 -6.04 0.94 2.78
N GLN A 385 -6.02 -0.10 1.94
CA GLN A 385 -5.09 -0.22 0.82
C GLN A 385 -5.25 0.90 -0.19
N ARG A 386 -6.48 1.27 -0.56
CA ARG A 386 -6.75 2.32 -1.56
C ARG A 386 -6.05 3.66 -1.26
N LEU A 387 -5.84 3.98 0.03
CA LEU A 387 -5.27 5.26 0.46
C LEU A 387 -3.79 5.39 0.09
N LEU A 388 -3.12 4.25 -0.11
CA LEU A 388 -1.74 4.23 -0.58
C LEU A 388 -1.63 4.51 -2.09
N TYR A 389 -2.70 4.25 -2.85
CA TYR A 389 -2.65 4.23 -4.32
C TYR A 389 -3.28 5.47 -4.97
N TRP A 390 -4.31 6.08 -4.38
CA TRP A 390 -4.88 7.34 -4.89
C TRP A 390 -3.84 8.45 -5.11
N PRO A 391 -2.86 8.68 -4.20
CA PRO A 391 -1.82 9.69 -4.42
C PRO A 391 -0.96 9.44 -5.66
N LEU A 392 -0.85 8.19 -6.09
CA LEU A 392 0.09 7.77 -7.14
C LEU A 392 -0.34 8.23 -8.54
N LEU A 393 -1.63 8.51 -8.75
CA LEU A 393 -2.13 9.10 -9.99
C LEU A 393 -1.50 10.48 -10.23
N ARG A 394 -1.43 11.33 -9.20
CA ARG A 394 -0.91 12.69 -9.30
C ARG A 394 0.60 12.78 -9.17
N SER A 395 1.26 11.78 -8.61
CA SER A 395 2.71 11.67 -8.73
C SER A 395 3.15 11.00 -10.03
N GLY A 396 2.22 10.45 -10.80
CA GLY A 396 2.49 9.75 -12.05
C GLY A 396 3.13 8.38 -11.86
N ASP A 397 3.02 7.80 -10.66
CA ASP A 397 3.66 6.55 -10.25
C ASP A 397 2.85 5.32 -10.68
N PHE A 398 2.40 5.32 -11.95
CA PHE A 398 1.57 4.26 -12.52
C PHE A 398 2.27 2.90 -12.50
N ASP A 399 3.60 2.88 -12.58
CA ASP A 399 4.39 1.66 -12.48
C ASP A 399 4.38 1.04 -11.07
N VAL A 400 4.13 1.83 -10.03
CA VAL A 400 3.94 1.35 -8.65
C VAL A 400 2.51 0.87 -8.42
N MET A 401 1.52 1.44 -9.13
CA MET A 401 0.11 1.07 -9.00
C MET A 401 -0.20 -0.34 -9.54
N THR A 402 0.57 -0.82 -10.52
CA THR A 402 0.37 -2.11 -11.20
C THR A 402 0.23 -3.28 -10.23
N GLN A 403 0.95 -3.27 -9.12
CA GLN A 403 0.94 -4.33 -8.11
C GLN A 403 -0.44 -4.52 -7.48
N GLN A 404 -1.13 -3.41 -7.23
CA GLN A 404 -2.49 -3.40 -6.69
C GLN A 404 -3.53 -3.76 -7.76
N PHE A 405 -3.27 -3.43 -9.01
CA PHE A 405 -4.13 -3.82 -10.13
C PHE A 405 -4.01 -5.32 -10.42
N ASP A 406 -2.77 -5.83 -10.47
CA ASP A 406 -2.47 -7.25 -10.65
C ASP A 406 -2.97 -8.10 -9.48
N PHE A 407 -3.01 -7.54 -8.27
CA PHE A 407 -3.69 -8.19 -7.14
C PHE A 407 -5.14 -8.55 -7.50
N TYR A 408 -5.96 -7.58 -7.90
CA TYR A 408 -7.36 -7.82 -8.27
C TYR A 408 -7.53 -8.70 -9.51
N LYS A 409 -6.65 -8.53 -10.50
CA LYS A 409 -6.61 -9.40 -11.68
C LYS A 409 -6.44 -10.87 -11.28
N ARG A 410 -5.47 -11.19 -10.42
CA ARG A 410 -5.17 -12.57 -9.99
C ARG A 410 -6.31 -13.23 -9.24
N ILE A 411 -7.05 -12.47 -8.42
CA ILE A 411 -8.10 -13.01 -7.56
C ILE A 411 -9.50 -13.00 -8.20
N THR A 412 -9.70 -12.28 -9.31
CA THR A 412 -10.98 -12.23 -10.04
C THR A 412 -11.57 -13.61 -10.32
N PRO A 413 -10.82 -14.62 -10.82
CA PRO A 413 -11.39 -15.95 -11.07
C PRO A 413 -12.00 -16.60 -9.81
N ASN A 414 -11.38 -16.43 -8.65
CA ASN A 414 -11.91 -16.96 -7.38
C ASN A 414 -13.16 -16.18 -6.95
N ALA A 415 -13.20 -14.85 -7.13
CA ALA A 415 -14.38 -14.04 -6.84
C ALA A 415 -15.56 -14.38 -7.76
N VAL A 416 -15.32 -14.65 -9.04
CA VAL A 416 -16.35 -15.10 -10.00
C VAL A 416 -16.88 -16.48 -9.61
N LEU A 417 -16.00 -17.41 -9.26
CA LEU A 417 -16.40 -18.73 -8.76
C LEU A 417 -17.29 -18.61 -7.51
N ARG A 418 -16.98 -17.70 -6.59
CA ARG A 418 -17.84 -17.44 -5.41
C ARG A 418 -19.23 -16.93 -5.82
N GLY A 419 -19.31 -16.03 -6.80
CA GLY A 419 -20.59 -15.58 -7.36
C GLY A 419 -21.41 -16.74 -7.94
N GLN A 420 -20.75 -17.65 -8.67
CA GLN A 420 -21.39 -18.82 -9.27
C GLN A 420 -21.85 -19.84 -8.19
N VAL A 421 -21.00 -20.16 -7.23
CA VAL A 421 -21.29 -21.19 -6.22
C VAL A 421 -22.34 -20.74 -5.22
N TYR A 422 -22.20 -19.55 -4.65
CA TYR A 422 -23.10 -19.11 -3.57
C TYR A 422 -24.37 -18.45 -4.07
N GLN A 423 -24.32 -17.87 -5.27
CA GLN A 423 -25.40 -17.05 -5.80
C GLN A 423 -25.87 -17.48 -7.19
N ASP A 424 -25.27 -18.46 -7.87
CA ASP A 424 -25.64 -18.77 -9.26
C ASP A 424 -25.59 -17.52 -10.17
N ILE A 425 -24.60 -16.65 -9.93
CA ILE A 425 -24.37 -15.43 -10.71
C ILE A 425 -22.96 -15.47 -11.29
N ASP A 426 -22.88 -15.32 -12.60
CA ASP A 426 -21.61 -15.13 -13.31
C ASP A 426 -21.11 -13.68 -13.17
N ALA A 427 -20.59 -13.35 -11.99
CA ALA A 427 -19.98 -12.07 -11.64
C ALA A 427 -19.06 -12.20 -10.42
N ALA A 428 -18.16 -11.23 -10.22
CA ALA A 428 -17.19 -11.28 -9.14
C ALA A 428 -17.82 -10.88 -7.79
N TYR A 429 -17.93 -11.84 -6.87
CA TYR A 429 -18.39 -11.58 -5.51
C TYR A 429 -17.21 -11.21 -4.60
N PHE A 430 -16.76 -9.96 -4.69
CA PHE A 430 -15.69 -9.45 -3.82
C PHE A 430 -16.19 -9.13 -2.39
N LEU A 431 -15.23 -9.10 -1.46
CA LEU A 431 -15.41 -8.68 -0.07
C LEU A 431 -14.34 -7.65 0.26
N GLU A 432 -14.50 -6.93 1.36
CA GLU A 432 -13.52 -5.94 1.81
C GLU A 432 -12.25 -6.55 2.43
N GLN A 433 -12.40 -7.37 3.48
CA GLN A 433 -11.28 -8.04 4.14
C GLN A 433 -10.89 -9.27 3.34
N ILE A 434 -10.09 -9.05 2.31
CA ILE A 434 -9.78 -10.03 1.30
C ILE A 434 -8.36 -10.56 1.42
N ASP A 435 -8.22 -11.88 1.53
CA ASP A 435 -6.92 -12.54 1.45
C ASP A 435 -6.37 -12.48 0.02
N ASN A 436 -5.07 -12.68 -0.12
CA ASN A 436 -4.39 -12.86 -1.41
C ASN A 436 -4.88 -14.03 -2.27
N THR A 437 -5.77 -14.86 -1.73
CA THR A 437 -6.55 -15.88 -2.46
C THR A 437 -7.83 -15.33 -3.08
N GLY A 438 -8.30 -14.14 -2.69
CA GLY A 438 -9.63 -13.62 -3.05
C GLY A 438 -10.76 -14.05 -2.11
N LEU A 439 -10.43 -14.75 -1.02
CA LEU A 439 -11.39 -15.21 -0.01
C LEU A 439 -11.41 -14.28 1.20
N SER A 440 -12.43 -14.43 2.05
CA SER A 440 -12.38 -13.83 3.39
C SER A 440 -11.37 -14.58 4.25
N ASN A 441 -10.68 -13.86 5.15
CA ASN A 441 -9.91 -14.52 6.19
C ASN A 441 -10.83 -15.32 7.15
N VAL A 442 -10.24 -16.22 7.93
CA VAL A 442 -11.00 -17.18 8.75
C VAL A 442 -11.91 -16.51 9.76
N PHE A 443 -11.41 -15.51 10.49
CA PHE A 443 -12.21 -14.81 11.50
C PHE A 443 -13.35 -14.04 10.86
N GLU A 444 -13.05 -13.21 9.86
CA GLU A 444 -14.02 -12.27 9.30
C GLU A 444 -15.21 -12.96 8.64
N TYR A 445 -15.03 -14.17 8.09
CA TYR A 445 -16.12 -14.99 7.54
C TYR A 445 -17.20 -15.31 8.57
N ASN A 446 -16.81 -15.51 9.83
CA ASN A 446 -17.70 -15.99 10.89
C ASN A 446 -17.44 -15.27 12.22
N ALA A 447 -17.19 -13.97 12.16
CA ALA A 447 -16.68 -13.18 13.29
C ALA A 447 -17.60 -13.25 14.51
N GLN A 448 -18.92 -13.25 14.34
CA GLN A 448 -19.85 -13.33 15.47
C GLN A 448 -19.79 -14.67 16.22
N TRP A 449 -19.45 -15.76 15.52
CA TRP A 449 -19.20 -17.04 16.18
C TRP A 449 -17.84 -17.05 16.87
N TYR A 450 -16.81 -16.46 16.25
CA TYR A 450 -15.46 -16.52 16.80
C TYR A 450 -15.22 -15.56 17.94
N ASP A 451 -15.85 -14.39 17.92
CA ASP A 451 -15.86 -13.47 19.04
C ASP A 451 -16.32 -14.22 20.31
N ASP A 452 -15.41 -14.40 21.26
CA ASP A 452 -15.68 -15.15 22.49
C ASP A 452 -16.69 -14.41 23.39
N ASP A 453 -16.85 -13.09 23.24
CA ASP A 453 -17.84 -12.30 23.97
C ASP A 453 -19.24 -12.39 23.32
N ALA A 454 -19.31 -12.37 21.98
CA ALA A 454 -20.58 -12.47 21.26
C ALA A 454 -21.08 -13.92 21.16
N ASN A 455 -20.19 -14.86 20.83
CA ASN A 455 -20.40 -16.30 20.74
C ASN A 455 -21.72 -16.71 20.05
N THR A 456 -22.05 -16.05 18.95
CA THR A 456 -23.32 -16.24 18.24
C THR A 456 -23.11 -17.14 17.02
N PRO A 457 -23.59 -18.40 17.05
CA PRO A 457 -23.42 -19.32 15.92
C PRO A 457 -24.05 -18.77 14.64
N ARG A 458 -23.42 -19.08 13.50
CA ARG A 458 -24.00 -18.81 12.18
C ARG A 458 -25.27 -19.67 11.99
N PRO A 459 -26.45 -19.07 11.77
CA PRO A 459 -27.67 -19.85 11.54
C PRO A 459 -27.63 -20.57 10.17
N ASP A 460 -28.24 -21.75 10.08
CA ASP A 460 -28.30 -22.56 8.84
C ASP A 460 -28.99 -21.83 7.66
N PHE A 461 -29.85 -20.85 7.94
CA PHE A 461 -30.53 -20.05 6.92
C PHE A 461 -29.73 -18.82 6.48
N PHE A 462 -28.61 -18.49 7.16
CA PHE A 462 -27.81 -17.34 6.79
C PHE A 462 -27.01 -17.65 5.51
N PRO A 463 -27.04 -16.81 4.46
CA PRO A 463 -26.54 -17.17 3.14
C PRO A 463 -25.06 -17.58 3.14
N ASP A 464 -24.72 -18.70 2.52
CA ASP A 464 -23.31 -19.08 2.31
C ASP A 464 -22.55 -18.01 1.51
N GLY A 465 -21.24 -17.88 1.79
CA GLY A 465 -20.38 -16.92 1.11
C GLY A 465 -20.47 -15.47 1.62
N GLU A 466 -21.54 -15.10 2.32
CA GLU A 466 -21.69 -13.80 3.01
C GLU A 466 -21.07 -13.85 4.41
N LEU A 467 -20.63 -12.70 4.93
CA LEU A 467 -19.90 -12.63 6.19
C LEU A 467 -20.88 -12.61 7.38
N TRP A 468 -20.73 -13.58 8.31
CA TRP A 468 -21.46 -13.55 9.59
C TRP A 468 -20.74 -12.61 10.55
N ASN A 469 -20.84 -11.32 10.20
CA ASN A 469 -19.97 -10.27 10.67
C ASN A 469 -20.73 -8.96 10.73
N VAL A 470 -20.74 -8.31 11.89
CA VAL A 470 -21.48 -7.07 12.08
C VAL A 470 -20.83 -5.86 11.38
N TRP A 471 -19.55 -5.91 11.05
CA TRP A 471 -18.80 -4.85 10.38
C TRP A 471 -18.74 -5.02 8.86
N LEU A 472 -18.78 -6.24 8.34
CA LEU A 472 -18.40 -6.49 6.95
C LEU A 472 -19.52 -7.07 6.07
N ASN A 473 -20.67 -7.41 6.64
CA ASN A 473 -21.79 -7.93 5.86
C ASN A 473 -22.20 -6.94 4.75
N HIS A 474 -22.28 -7.45 3.52
CA HIS A 474 -22.61 -6.69 2.30
C HIS A 474 -21.64 -5.54 1.93
N VAL A 475 -20.43 -5.50 2.47
CA VAL A 475 -19.39 -4.50 2.08
C VAL A 475 -18.63 -4.99 0.85
N GLN A 476 -19.15 -4.65 -0.33
CA GLN A 476 -18.69 -5.18 -1.62
C GLN A 476 -18.20 -4.08 -2.58
N ASP A 477 -18.53 -2.82 -2.30
CA ASP A 477 -18.27 -1.66 -3.16
C ASP A 477 -16.83 -1.15 -3.08
N THR A 478 -16.04 -1.62 -2.11
CA THR A 478 -14.65 -1.19 -1.90
C THR A 478 -13.72 -1.54 -3.07
N ALA A 479 -14.01 -2.61 -3.81
CA ALA A 479 -13.30 -2.95 -5.05
C ALA A 479 -13.58 -1.96 -6.19
N ASN A 480 -14.65 -1.16 -6.13
CA ASN A 480 -14.94 -0.13 -7.14
C ASN A 480 -13.83 0.92 -7.21
N GLU A 481 -13.18 1.27 -6.09
CA GLU A 481 -12.11 2.27 -6.11
C GLU A 481 -10.89 1.80 -6.89
N PHE A 482 -10.55 0.51 -6.84
CA PHE A 482 -9.44 -0.02 -7.61
C PHE A 482 -9.79 -0.17 -9.09
N ALA A 483 -11.04 -0.53 -9.41
CA ALA A 483 -11.54 -0.48 -10.79
C ALA A 483 -11.45 0.95 -11.34
N ASP A 484 -11.84 1.94 -10.54
CA ASP A 484 -11.77 3.36 -10.89
C ASP A 484 -10.32 3.83 -11.08
N MET A 485 -9.41 3.48 -10.17
CA MET A 485 -7.99 3.83 -10.27
C MET A 485 -7.34 3.33 -11.56
N ILE A 486 -7.73 2.15 -12.06
CA ILE A 486 -7.22 1.60 -13.33
C ILE A 486 -7.69 2.46 -14.50
N LEU A 487 -8.97 2.81 -14.52
CA LEU A 487 -9.56 3.69 -15.54
C LEU A 487 -8.96 5.10 -15.47
N GLN A 488 -8.80 5.64 -14.27
CA GLN A 488 -8.14 6.92 -14.00
C GLN A 488 -6.68 6.89 -14.44
N ALA A 489 -5.92 5.81 -14.21
CA ALA A 489 -4.55 5.69 -14.72
C ALA A 489 -4.50 5.79 -16.26
N SER A 490 -5.50 5.23 -16.96
CA SER A 490 -5.66 5.39 -18.40
C SER A 490 -6.00 6.83 -18.80
N ILE A 491 -6.97 7.44 -18.12
CA ILE A 491 -7.35 8.84 -18.35
C ILE A 491 -6.15 9.78 -18.12
N TYR A 492 -5.33 9.52 -17.10
CA TYR A 492 -4.13 10.31 -16.77
C TYR A 492 -2.99 10.12 -17.76
N SER A 493 -2.69 8.88 -18.15
CA SER A 493 -1.41 8.57 -18.81
C SER A 493 -1.51 7.75 -20.08
N GLY A 494 -2.70 7.27 -20.44
CA GLY A 494 -2.90 6.25 -21.45
C GLY A 494 -2.41 4.86 -21.01
N PHE A 495 -2.41 4.58 -19.71
CA PHE A 495 -2.18 3.25 -19.15
C PHE A 495 -3.10 2.21 -19.80
N ASP A 496 -2.56 1.04 -20.11
CA ASP A 496 -3.32 -0.04 -20.77
C ASP A 496 -4.25 -0.75 -19.77
N VAL A 497 -5.55 -0.58 -19.98
CA VAL A 497 -6.59 -1.17 -19.11
C VAL A 497 -6.92 -2.61 -19.47
N LYS A 498 -6.58 -3.07 -20.69
CA LYS A 498 -7.02 -4.36 -21.23
C LYS A 498 -6.76 -5.55 -20.32
N PRO A 499 -5.60 -5.65 -19.64
CA PRO A 499 -5.34 -6.76 -18.73
C PRO A 499 -6.27 -6.85 -17.52
N TYR A 500 -7.06 -5.79 -17.25
CA TYR A 500 -7.89 -5.63 -16.06
C TYR A 500 -9.38 -5.46 -16.37
N LEU A 501 -9.78 -5.43 -17.65
CA LEU A 501 -11.18 -5.22 -18.04
C LEU A 501 -12.11 -6.29 -17.46
N GLU A 502 -11.69 -7.56 -17.41
CA GLU A 502 -12.48 -8.62 -16.77
C GLU A 502 -12.75 -8.32 -15.30
N PHE A 503 -11.75 -7.87 -14.53
CA PHE A 503 -11.94 -7.46 -13.14
C PHE A 503 -12.98 -6.34 -13.03
N ILE A 504 -12.79 -5.26 -13.81
CA ILE A 504 -13.66 -4.08 -13.79
C ILE A 504 -15.09 -4.47 -14.14
N GLU A 505 -15.29 -5.18 -15.24
CA GLU A 505 -16.62 -5.51 -15.74
C GLU A 505 -17.31 -6.58 -14.91
N TYR A 506 -16.59 -7.55 -14.34
CA TYR A 506 -17.19 -8.51 -13.41
C TYR A 506 -17.58 -7.89 -12.07
N GLN A 507 -16.80 -6.93 -11.55
CA GLN A 507 -17.18 -6.16 -10.36
C GLN A 507 -18.47 -5.36 -10.61
N LEU A 508 -18.57 -4.66 -11.75
CA LEU A 508 -19.78 -3.94 -12.12
C LEU A 508 -20.98 -4.89 -12.38
N ALA A 509 -20.74 -6.02 -13.04
CA ALA A 509 -21.77 -7.01 -13.33
C ALA A 509 -22.38 -7.61 -12.06
N TRP A 510 -21.62 -7.69 -10.96
CA TRP A 510 -22.13 -8.17 -9.68
C TRP A 510 -23.29 -7.30 -9.21
N PHE A 511 -23.09 -5.99 -9.14
CA PHE A 511 -24.13 -5.06 -8.70
C PHE A 511 -25.33 -5.07 -9.65
N ASP A 512 -25.12 -5.14 -10.96
CA ASP A 512 -26.25 -5.19 -11.88
C ASP A 512 -27.07 -6.49 -11.72
N LYS A 513 -26.39 -7.65 -11.84
CA LYS A 513 -27.04 -8.96 -11.85
C LYS A 513 -27.62 -9.34 -10.48
N PHE A 514 -26.85 -9.16 -9.40
CA PHE A 514 -27.27 -9.54 -8.05
C PHE A 514 -28.50 -8.74 -7.63
N TYR A 515 -28.45 -7.41 -7.74
CA TYR A 515 -29.54 -6.58 -7.26
C TYR A 515 -30.78 -6.60 -8.16
N THR A 516 -30.61 -6.78 -9.48
CA THR A 516 -31.73 -7.08 -10.38
C THR A 516 -32.46 -8.35 -9.93
N ARG A 517 -31.71 -9.43 -9.65
CA ARG A 517 -32.29 -10.70 -9.19
C ARG A 517 -32.90 -10.58 -7.78
N GLU A 518 -32.26 -9.87 -6.85
CA GLU A 518 -32.80 -9.64 -5.51
C GLU A 518 -34.15 -8.92 -5.54
N MET A 519 -34.29 -7.94 -6.44
CA MET A 519 -35.57 -7.28 -6.70
C MET A 519 -36.61 -8.29 -7.24
N GLN A 520 -36.24 -9.12 -8.21
CA GLN A 520 -37.13 -10.12 -8.81
C GLN A 520 -37.61 -11.21 -7.84
N LYS A 521 -36.88 -11.48 -6.74
CA LYS A 521 -37.35 -12.38 -5.68
C LYS A 521 -38.57 -11.83 -4.93
N ARG A 522 -38.81 -10.52 -4.98
CA ARG A 522 -39.82 -9.81 -4.17
C ARG A 522 -40.84 -9.06 -5.03
N ASN A 523 -40.56 -8.89 -6.32
CA ASN A 523 -41.36 -8.11 -7.25
C ASN A 523 -41.33 -8.73 -8.66
N PRO A 524 -42.43 -8.73 -9.44
CA PRO A 524 -42.39 -9.18 -10.84
C PRO A 524 -41.49 -8.32 -11.75
N TRP A 525 -41.18 -7.09 -11.37
CA TRP A 525 -40.29 -6.20 -12.13
C TRP A 525 -38.84 -6.21 -11.61
N PRO A 526 -37.85 -6.15 -12.52
CA PRO A 526 -36.42 -6.12 -12.15
C PRO A 526 -35.92 -4.76 -11.64
N LEU A 527 -36.65 -3.68 -11.91
CA LEU A 527 -36.31 -2.30 -11.58
C LEU A 527 -37.50 -1.60 -10.93
N THR A 528 -37.27 -0.41 -10.37
CA THR A 528 -38.33 0.48 -9.87
C THR A 528 -39.11 1.14 -11.02
N GLY A 529 -40.11 1.94 -10.64
CA GLY A 529 -40.75 2.88 -11.55
C GLY A 529 -42.09 2.44 -12.14
N MET A 530 -42.61 3.28 -13.03
CA MET A 530 -43.85 2.99 -13.76
C MET A 530 -43.58 1.93 -14.84
N ALA A 531 -43.92 0.67 -14.52
CA ALA A 531 -43.68 -0.54 -15.33
C ALA A 531 -42.27 -1.15 -15.24
N GLY A 532 -41.52 -0.84 -14.17
CA GLY A 532 -40.30 -1.59 -13.84
C GLY A 532 -39.11 -1.31 -14.76
N ASN A 533 -38.92 -0.05 -15.14
CA ASN A 533 -37.94 0.39 -16.14
C ASN A 533 -37.11 1.63 -15.71
N GLU A 534 -37.17 2.04 -14.44
CA GLU A 534 -36.46 3.21 -13.95
C GLU A 534 -35.10 2.83 -13.33
N SER A 535 -35.06 2.44 -12.05
CA SER A 535 -33.79 2.30 -11.32
C SER A 535 -33.57 0.94 -10.69
N LEU A 536 -32.29 0.57 -10.51
CA LEU A 536 -31.88 -0.54 -9.66
C LEU A 536 -32.24 -0.25 -8.20
N VAL A 537 -32.38 -1.33 -7.43
CA VAL A 537 -32.52 -1.29 -5.97
C VAL A 537 -31.34 -2.01 -5.34
N ILE A 538 -30.44 -1.26 -4.69
CA ILE A 538 -29.30 -1.84 -3.97
C ILE A 538 -29.75 -2.17 -2.55
N TYR A 539 -30.25 -3.40 -2.36
CA TYR A 539 -30.64 -3.92 -1.04
C TYR A 539 -30.63 -5.46 -0.98
N PRO A 540 -30.07 -6.07 0.08
CA PRO A 540 -29.36 -5.41 1.18
C PRO A 540 -27.98 -4.89 0.71
N GLY A 541 -27.62 -3.67 1.11
CA GLY A 541 -26.31 -3.09 0.86
C GLY A 541 -25.64 -2.64 2.17
N SER A 542 -24.49 -1.99 2.04
CA SER A 542 -23.78 -1.39 3.18
C SER A 542 -23.16 -0.05 2.78
N GLY A 543 -23.32 0.97 3.62
CA GLY A 543 -22.55 2.21 3.52
C GLY A 543 -21.25 2.07 4.32
N ALA A 544 -20.19 1.60 3.65
CA ALA A 544 -18.92 1.19 4.27
C ALA A 544 -19.14 0.20 5.45
N GLU A 545 -18.25 0.17 6.44
CA GLU A 545 -18.48 -0.56 7.69
C GLU A 545 -19.52 0.11 8.60
N THR A 546 -19.94 1.35 8.30
CA THR A 546 -20.80 2.16 9.18
C THR A 546 -22.27 1.78 9.11
N TYR A 547 -22.90 1.90 7.95
CA TYR A 547 -24.36 1.78 7.83
C TYR A 547 -24.73 0.42 7.26
N LYS A 548 -25.49 -0.38 8.02
CA LYS A 548 -25.78 -1.78 7.68
C LYS A 548 -27.19 -2.01 7.19
N GLU A 549 -27.33 -3.04 6.35
CA GLU A 549 -28.57 -3.37 5.63
C GLU A 549 -29.17 -2.12 4.98
N SER A 550 -28.31 -1.37 4.32
CA SER A 550 -28.64 -0.09 3.71
C SER A 550 -29.43 -0.30 2.43
N TYR A 551 -30.50 0.47 2.28
CA TYR A 551 -31.28 0.62 1.06
C TYR A 551 -30.68 1.77 0.24
N ASN A 552 -30.08 1.46 -0.91
CA ASN A 552 -29.43 2.43 -1.78
C ASN A 552 -28.30 3.24 -1.08
N PRO A 553 -27.25 2.56 -0.56
CA PRO A 553 -26.14 3.24 0.11
C PRO A 553 -25.36 4.19 -0.81
N VAL A 554 -25.09 5.39 -0.30
CA VAL A 554 -24.51 6.50 -1.06
C VAL A 554 -23.11 6.19 -1.63
N SER A 555 -22.26 5.46 -0.89
CA SER A 555 -20.92 5.08 -1.34
C SER A 555 -21.00 4.20 -2.58
N THR A 556 -21.83 3.17 -2.53
CA THR A 556 -22.01 2.23 -3.64
C THR A 556 -22.59 2.92 -4.88
N LEU A 557 -23.63 3.75 -4.69
CA LEU A 557 -24.27 4.45 -5.80
C LEU A 557 -23.32 5.45 -6.49
N ALA A 558 -22.59 6.25 -5.71
CA ALA A 558 -21.60 7.19 -6.23
C ALA A 558 -20.48 6.45 -6.98
N GLY A 559 -19.97 5.35 -6.40
CA GLY A 559 -18.92 4.55 -7.03
C GLY A 559 -19.35 3.88 -8.32
N LEU A 560 -20.53 3.26 -8.36
CA LEU A 560 -21.05 2.66 -9.60
C LEU A 560 -21.21 3.72 -10.69
N ARG A 561 -21.76 4.90 -10.37
CA ARG A 561 -21.89 5.98 -11.36
C ARG A 561 -20.53 6.44 -11.88
N GLN A 562 -19.56 6.65 -11.01
CA GLN A 562 -18.25 7.17 -11.41
C GLN A 562 -17.47 6.15 -12.24
N VAL A 563 -17.38 4.90 -11.78
CA VAL A 563 -16.65 3.83 -12.51
C VAL A 563 -17.28 3.59 -13.88
N VAL A 564 -18.62 3.57 -14.00
CA VAL A 564 -19.28 3.39 -15.31
C VAL A 564 -19.04 4.59 -16.23
N LYS A 565 -19.04 5.83 -15.70
CA LYS A 565 -18.68 7.02 -16.49
C LYS A 565 -17.24 6.94 -17.00
N ASP A 566 -16.30 6.58 -16.15
CA ASP A 566 -14.88 6.50 -16.52
C ASP A 566 -14.61 5.34 -17.49
N LEU A 567 -15.33 4.22 -17.36
CA LEU A 567 -15.30 3.13 -18.33
C LEU A 567 -15.82 3.57 -19.70
N LEU A 568 -16.89 4.37 -19.75
CA LEU A 568 -17.42 4.96 -20.99
C LEU A 568 -16.48 6.00 -21.61
N ILE A 569 -15.65 6.68 -20.80
CA ILE A 569 -14.60 7.60 -21.27
C ILE A 569 -13.44 6.82 -21.89
N VAL A 570 -12.99 5.76 -21.23
CA VAL A 570 -11.92 4.87 -21.73
C VAL A 570 -12.38 4.11 -22.98
N ASP A 571 -13.66 3.74 -23.05
CA ASP A 571 -14.33 3.10 -24.19
C ASP A 571 -13.69 1.77 -24.65
N GLU A 572 -13.18 0.99 -23.68
CA GLU A 572 -12.67 -0.37 -23.89
C GLU A 572 -13.45 -1.36 -23.03
N TYR A 573 -13.82 -2.51 -23.62
CA TYR A 573 -14.67 -3.52 -22.98
C TYR A 573 -14.20 -4.94 -23.39
N ALA A 574 -14.30 -5.88 -22.47
CA ALA A 574 -14.03 -7.31 -22.62
C ALA A 574 -15.30 -8.17 -22.51
N LEU A 575 -16.25 -7.83 -21.62
CA LEU A 575 -17.45 -8.64 -21.34
C LEU A 575 -18.73 -8.07 -21.97
N GLN A 576 -18.87 -6.74 -21.98
CA GLN A 576 -20.07 -6.05 -22.47
C GLN A 576 -19.69 -4.97 -23.51
N ASN A 577 -20.52 -3.95 -23.69
CA ASN A 577 -20.28 -2.89 -24.67
C ASN A 577 -20.82 -1.55 -24.18
N LYS A 578 -20.48 -0.49 -24.92
CA LYS A 578 -20.92 0.88 -24.67
C LYS A 578 -22.44 1.01 -24.48
N THR A 579 -23.25 0.29 -25.25
CA THR A 579 -24.72 0.35 -25.13
C THR A 579 -25.20 -0.21 -23.81
N TYR A 580 -24.62 -1.31 -23.34
CA TYR A 580 -24.90 -1.87 -22.02
C TYR A 580 -24.55 -0.87 -20.92
N TYR A 581 -23.33 -0.33 -20.92
CA TYR A 581 -22.88 0.60 -19.87
C TYR A 581 -23.61 1.94 -19.89
N THR A 582 -24.02 2.43 -21.06
CA THR A 582 -24.90 3.60 -21.16
C THR A 582 -26.25 3.35 -20.49
N LYS A 583 -26.85 2.16 -20.71
CA LYS A 583 -28.11 1.76 -20.05
C LYS A 583 -27.90 1.51 -18.56
N TYR A 584 -26.77 0.93 -18.18
CA TYR A 584 -26.44 0.71 -16.78
C TYR A 584 -26.34 2.04 -16.04
N LEU A 585 -25.59 3.00 -16.55
CA LEU A 585 -25.50 4.33 -15.95
C LEU A 585 -26.87 4.98 -15.73
N ALA A 586 -27.79 4.85 -16.69
CA ALA A 586 -29.12 5.44 -16.63
C ALA A 586 -30.03 4.83 -15.54
N LYS A 587 -29.79 3.58 -15.12
CA LYS A 587 -30.60 2.90 -14.07
C LYS A 587 -29.98 2.95 -12.68
N ILE A 588 -28.81 3.57 -12.49
CA ILE A 588 -28.27 3.76 -11.13
C ILE A 588 -29.07 4.89 -10.46
N PRO A 589 -29.76 4.65 -9.33
CA PRO A 589 -30.60 5.67 -8.68
C PRO A 589 -29.75 6.85 -8.18
N ALA A 590 -30.38 8.02 -8.04
CA ALA A 590 -29.73 9.20 -7.44
C ALA A 590 -29.48 9.00 -5.93
N ASN A 591 -28.54 9.75 -5.37
CA ASN A 591 -28.30 9.77 -3.94
C ASN A 591 -29.44 10.46 -3.18
N ALA A 592 -29.80 9.92 -2.02
CA ALA A 592 -30.80 10.51 -1.15
C ALA A 592 -30.22 11.69 -0.35
N LEU A 593 -31.08 12.67 -0.09
CA LEU A 593 -30.80 13.78 0.83
C LEU A 593 -31.69 13.65 2.07
N ARG A 594 -31.22 14.19 3.19
CA ARG A 594 -31.96 14.28 4.45
C ARG A 594 -31.87 15.68 5.05
N GLN A 595 -32.84 16.05 5.86
CA GLN A 595 -32.78 17.28 6.65
C GLN A 595 -32.13 16.99 8.00
N GLN A 596 -31.07 17.73 8.33
CA GLN A 596 -30.36 17.65 9.60
C GLN A 596 -30.18 19.07 10.13
N GLN A 597 -30.68 19.35 11.33
CA GLN A 597 -30.59 20.67 11.97
C GLN A 597 -31.07 21.84 11.08
N GLY A 598 -32.06 21.62 10.21
CA GLY A 598 -32.57 22.62 9.26
C GLY A 598 -31.77 22.78 7.96
N HIS A 599 -30.76 21.93 7.74
CA HIS A 599 -29.91 21.93 6.56
C HIS A 599 -30.11 20.65 5.72
N ALA A 600 -30.14 20.81 4.39
CA ALA A 600 -30.06 19.68 3.49
C ALA A 600 -28.65 19.07 3.54
N CYS A 601 -28.58 17.80 3.96
CA CYS A 601 -27.39 16.98 4.05
C CYS A 601 -27.54 15.75 3.16
N ILE A 602 -26.42 15.14 2.80
CA ILE A 602 -26.38 13.89 2.05
C ILE A 602 -26.76 12.77 3.00
N ALA A 603 -27.69 11.90 2.60
CA ALA A 603 -28.05 10.75 3.42
C ALA A 603 -27.06 9.60 3.16
N PRO A 604 -26.70 8.80 4.19
CA PRO A 604 -25.82 7.64 4.00
C PRO A 604 -26.47 6.54 3.14
N ALA A 605 -27.79 6.47 3.19
CA ALA A 605 -28.67 5.60 2.42
C ALA A 605 -30.10 6.15 2.54
N GLU A 606 -31.05 5.64 1.75
CA GLU A 606 -32.47 5.96 1.92
C GLU A 606 -33.03 5.39 3.24
N ALA A 607 -32.54 4.22 3.65
CA ALA A 607 -32.82 3.61 4.96
C ALA A 607 -31.68 2.64 5.33
N TYR A 608 -31.52 2.34 6.62
CA TYR A 608 -30.57 1.37 7.16
C TYR A 608 -31.05 0.89 8.53
N THR A 609 -30.60 -0.28 8.97
CA THR A 609 -31.08 -0.88 10.22
C THR A 609 -30.23 -0.49 11.43
N ARG A 610 -28.95 -0.21 11.23
CA ARG A 610 -28.03 0.17 12.31
C ARG A 610 -26.76 0.86 11.82
N VAL A 611 -26.10 1.52 12.77
CA VAL A 611 -24.78 2.15 12.66
C VAL A 611 -23.78 1.31 13.46
N GLN A 612 -22.64 0.95 12.87
CA GLN A 612 -21.67 0.01 13.45
C GLN A 612 -20.28 0.62 13.66
N ASN A 613 -19.69 1.25 12.64
CA ASN A 613 -18.36 1.86 12.68
C ASN A 613 -18.47 3.38 12.52
N SER A 614 -17.44 4.05 11.97
CA SER A 614 -17.23 5.49 12.04
C SER A 614 -16.67 6.07 10.74
N GLU A 615 -16.81 5.36 9.62
CA GLU A 615 -16.66 5.95 8.29
C GLU A 615 -17.81 6.92 8.02
N VAL A 616 -17.57 7.91 7.17
CA VAL A 616 -18.56 8.91 6.74
C VAL A 616 -18.87 8.70 5.25
N PRO A 617 -19.60 7.63 4.87
CA PRO A 617 -19.88 7.31 3.46
C PRO A 617 -20.61 8.44 2.74
N GLN A 618 -21.37 9.28 3.45
CA GLN A 618 -21.99 10.49 2.90
C GLN A 618 -21.01 11.39 2.16
N LEU A 619 -19.73 11.44 2.58
CA LEU A 619 -18.71 12.26 1.96
C LEU A 619 -17.90 11.51 0.89
N TYR A 620 -18.26 10.26 0.56
CA TYR A 620 -17.70 9.56 -0.59
C TYR A 620 -18.05 10.24 -1.92
N THR A 621 -19.14 11.04 -1.92
CA THR A 621 -19.52 11.96 -3.00
C THR A 621 -18.65 13.22 -3.08
N VAL A 622 -17.74 13.42 -2.13
CA VAL A 622 -16.68 14.45 -2.20
C VAL A 622 -15.38 13.79 -2.63
N PHE A 623 -15.00 12.72 -1.94
CA PHE A 623 -13.88 11.85 -2.29
C PHE A 623 -14.18 10.43 -1.82
N PRO A 624 -14.00 9.39 -2.66
CA PRO A 624 -13.25 9.41 -3.92
C PRO A 624 -14.05 9.86 -5.15
N TRP A 625 -15.38 9.76 -5.14
CA TRP A 625 -16.23 9.91 -6.33
C TRP A 625 -16.99 11.25 -6.33
N PRO A 626 -16.46 12.29 -6.98
CA PRO A 626 -16.89 13.66 -6.77
C PRO A 626 -18.22 13.97 -7.48
N GLU A 627 -19.25 14.22 -6.68
CA GLU A 627 -20.49 14.90 -7.06
C GLU A 627 -20.57 16.30 -6.43
N TYR A 628 -19.80 16.52 -5.36
CA TYR A 628 -19.65 17.79 -4.66
C TYR A 628 -18.16 18.13 -4.45
N GLY A 629 -17.80 19.39 -4.64
CA GLY A 629 -16.44 19.91 -4.49
C GLY A 629 -16.36 21.32 -5.07
N LEU A 630 -15.21 21.99 -4.92
CA LEU A 630 -14.98 23.29 -5.57
C LEU A 630 -15.20 23.19 -7.09
N GLY A 631 -16.06 24.05 -7.64
CA GLY A 631 -16.45 24.05 -9.06
C GLY A 631 -17.59 23.10 -9.42
N LEU A 632 -18.09 22.27 -8.49
CA LEU A 632 -19.29 21.45 -8.68
C LEU A 632 -20.54 22.11 -8.05
N PRO A 633 -21.74 21.86 -8.60
CA PRO A 633 -22.97 22.43 -8.06
C PRO A 633 -23.30 21.87 -6.66
N ASN A 634 -24.07 22.63 -5.89
CA ASN A 634 -24.61 22.22 -4.58
C ASN A 634 -23.56 21.75 -3.56
N LEU A 635 -22.33 22.29 -3.63
CA LEU A 635 -21.27 22.05 -2.63
C LEU A 635 -21.76 22.26 -1.18
N THR A 636 -22.73 23.15 -0.98
CA THR A 636 -23.37 23.37 0.32
C THR A 636 -23.96 22.10 0.94
N HIS A 637 -24.41 21.09 0.18
CA HIS A 637 -24.87 19.83 0.75
C HIS A 637 -23.74 19.06 1.45
N ALA A 638 -22.56 18.98 0.84
CA ALA A 638 -21.39 18.32 1.44
C ALA A 638 -20.88 19.11 2.66
N ILE A 639 -20.81 20.43 2.55
CA ILE A 639 -20.46 21.31 3.68
C ILE A 639 -21.43 21.11 4.85
N ASN A 640 -22.74 21.13 4.57
CA ASN A 640 -23.75 20.92 5.59
C ASN A 640 -23.66 19.54 6.23
N THR A 641 -23.37 18.51 5.42
CA THR A 641 -23.16 17.15 5.92
C THR A 641 -22.00 17.11 6.91
N TYR A 642 -20.86 17.71 6.57
CA TYR A 642 -19.70 17.76 7.46
C TYR A 642 -19.97 18.55 8.75
N LEU A 643 -20.73 19.65 8.68
CA LEU A 643 -20.94 20.56 9.82
C LEU A 643 -22.13 20.21 10.71
N TYR A 644 -23.20 19.64 10.14
CA TYR A 644 -24.51 19.58 10.79
C TYR A 644 -25.12 18.18 10.84
N ASP A 645 -24.51 17.17 10.19
CA ASP A 645 -25.00 15.80 10.31
C ASP A 645 -24.78 15.28 11.74
N THR A 646 -25.88 15.03 12.44
CA THR A 646 -25.86 14.66 13.86
C THR A 646 -25.34 13.25 14.11
N GLU A 647 -25.35 12.38 13.11
CA GLU A 647 -24.84 11.01 13.26
C GLU A 647 -23.32 10.94 13.09
N THR A 648 -22.76 11.73 12.17
CA THR A 648 -21.33 11.64 11.81
C THR A 648 -20.45 12.64 12.55
N PHE A 649 -21.03 13.55 13.34
CA PHE A 649 -20.28 14.55 14.09
C PHE A 649 -19.13 13.95 14.92
N SER A 650 -19.35 12.81 15.59
CA SER A 650 -18.33 12.12 16.40
C SER A 650 -17.39 11.23 15.59
N PHE A 651 -17.62 11.08 14.29
CA PHE A 651 -16.84 10.19 13.41
C PHE A 651 -15.65 10.89 12.78
N HIS A 652 -15.70 12.22 12.66
CA HIS A 652 -14.63 13.05 12.11
C HIS A 652 -13.31 12.89 12.90
N GLY A 653 -12.18 12.79 12.19
CA GLY A 653 -10.87 12.61 12.85
C GLY A 653 -9.67 12.78 11.93
N ASN A 654 -8.47 12.86 12.52
CA ASN A 654 -7.22 13.10 11.78
C ASN A 654 -6.16 11.98 11.91
N THR A 655 -6.56 10.78 12.32
CA THR A 655 -5.64 9.64 12.53
C THR A 655 -5.98 8.45 11.64
N GLY A 656 -5.00 7.58 11.38
CA GLY A 656 -5.14 6.38 10.54
C GLY A 656 -5.84 6.63 9.19
N TRP A 657 -6.74 5.72 8.83
CA TRP A 657 -7.46 5.71 7.56
C TRP A 657 -8.50 6.84 7.37
N LYS A 658 -8.75 7.68 8.38
CA LYS A 658 -9.75 8.78 8.29
C LYS A 658 -9.44 9.70 7.12
N GLN A 659 -10.47 10.24 6.46
CA GLN A 659 -10.34 10.94 5.17
C GLN A 659 -10.66 12.43 5.24
N ASP A 660 -10.93 12.97 6.44
CA ASP A 660 -11.36 14.36 6.67
C ASP A 660 -10.46 15.40 5.99
N VAL A 661 -9.14 15.24 6.06
CA VAL A 661 -8.17 16.13 5.41
C VAL A 661 -8.42 16.28 3.90
N ILE A 662 -8.90 15.22 3.26
CA ILE A 662 -9.20 15.16 1.83
C ILE A 662 -10.49 15.94 1.54
N TRP A 663 -11.56 15.67 2.29
CA TRP A 663 -12.84 16.34 2.10
C TRP A 663 -12.74 17.84 2.39
N LEU A 664 -12.05 18.23 3.47
CA LEU A 664 -11.79 19.63 3.81
C LEU A 664 -11.04 20.34 2.69
N ALA A 665 -10.03 19.70 2.09
CA ALA A 665 -9.31 20.26 0.95
C ALA A 665 -10.21 20.42 -0.28
N ARG A 666 -10.98 19.38 -0.66
CA ARG A 666 -11.93 19.43 -1.79
C ARG A 666 -13.08 20.43 -1.63
N MET A 667 -13.46 20.75 -0.40
CA MET A 667 -14.48 21.75 -0.08
C MET A 667 -13.94 23.18 0.11
N GLY A 668 -12.61 23.37 0.11
CA GLY A 668 -11.99 24.69 0.26
C GLY A 668 -11.76 25.16 1.70
N PHE A 669 -11.86 24.28 2.70
CA PHE A 669 -11.55 24.61 4.10
C PHE A 669 -10.03 24.62 4.36
N THR A 670 -9.33 25.59 3.76
CA THR A 670 -7.87 25.71 3.74
C THR A 670 -7.23 25.63 5.13
N ALA A 671 -7.75 26.35 6.12
CA ALA A 671 -7.17 26.37 7.47
C ALA A 671 -7.25 25.00 8.15
N ASN A 672 -8.40 24.33 8.04
CA ASN A 672 -8.62 23.01 8.63
C ASN A 672 -7.80 21.93 7.92
N ALA A 673 -7.79 21.93 6.59
CA ALA A 673 -6.97 21.01 5.80
C ALA A 673 -5.47 21.18 6.10
N THR A 674 -4.99 22.42 6.20
CA THR A 674 -3.60 22.73 6.56
C THR A 674 -3.24 22.18 7.93
N ALA A 675 -4.04 22.49 8.97
CA ALA A 675 -3.78 22.02 10.32
C ALA A 675 -3.76 20.48 10.41
N MET A 676 -4.68 19.81 9.71
CA MET A 676 -4.71 18.35 9.65
C MET A 676 -3.49 17.77 8.93
N THR A 677 -3.10 18.32 7.79
CA THR A 677 -1.92 17.89 7.02
C THR A 677 -0.63 18.07 7.84
N GLU A 678 -0.46 19.21 8.53
CA GLU A 678 0.69 19.46 9.40
C GLU A 678 0.77 18.46 10.55
N ASP A 679 -0.35 18.17 11.21
CA ASP A 679 -0.39 17.18 12.30
C ASP A 679 -0.05 15.76 11.83
N ARG A 680 -0.58 15.33 10.68
CA ARG A 680 -0.28 14.01 10.10
C ARG A 680 1.19 13.88 9.72
N TYR A 681 1.77 14.90 9.10
CA TYR A 681 3.17 14.91 8.70
C TYR A 681 4.15 15.38 9.78
N ALA A 682 3.71 15.72 10.99
CA ALA A 682 4.64 15.93 12.09
C ALA A 682 5.54 14.68 12.28
N PRO A 683 6.81 14.80 12.68
CA PRO A 683 7.66 13.64 12.95
C PRO A 683 7.09 12.71 14.03
N SER A 684 7.40 11.41 13.95
CA SER A 684 7.10 10.45 15.01
C SER A 684 7.71 10.90 16.34
N LYS A 685 6.95 10.75 17.42
CA LYS A 685 7.40 11.00 18.80
C LYS A 685 7.89 9.73 19.49
N VAL A 686 7.70 8.57 18.87
CA VAL A 686 8.00 7.24 19.44
C VAL A 686 9.18 6.61 18.71
N CYS A 687 9.14 6.59 17.38
CA CYS A 687 10.22 6.04 16.55
C CYS A 687 11.17 7.14 16.11
N LYS A 688 12.46 6.82 15.95
CA LYS A 688 13.46 7.77 15.48
C LYS A 688 13.26 8.19 14.01
N PHE A 689 12.69 7.31 13.19
CA PHE A 689 12.37 7.63 11.80
C PHE A 689 11.05 8.43 11.71
N PRO A 690 11.03 9.58 11.01
CA PRO A 690 9.95 10.55 11.14
C PRO A 690 8.60 10.03 10.65
N THR A 691 8.59 9.14 9.63
CA THR A 691 7.36 8.56 9.08
C THR A 691 6.98 7.20 9.67
N PHE A 692 7.56 6.81 10.81
CA PHE A 692 7.12 5.63 11.57
C PHE A 692 6.16 6.04 12.70
N LYS A 693 4.95 6.46 12.33
CA LYS A 693 3.84 6.72 13.26
C LYS A 693 2.88 5.53 13.35
N GLY A 694 2.10 5.52 14.42
CA GLY A 694 1.15 4.47 14.77
C GLY A 694 1.46 3.88 16.16
N PRO A 695 0.71 2.86 16.60
CA PRO A 695 -0.42 2.28 15.88
C PRO A 695 -1.66 3.16 16.08
N ASN A 696 -2.27 3.67 15.00
CA ASN A 696 -3.57 4.34 15.09
C ASN A 696 -4.64 3.23 15.23
N PHE A 697 -5.38 2.94 14.16
CA PHE A 697 -6.31 1.80 14.10
C PHE A 697 -5.59 0.49 13.70
N ASP A 698 -4.40 0.61 13.09
CA ASP A 698 -3.73 -0.49 12.38
C ASP A 698 -2.47 -1.00 13.10
N TRP A 699 -1.31 -0.85 12.45
CA TRP A 699 0.01 -1.25 12.95
C TRP A 699 1.08 -0.26 12.50
N THR A 700 2.25 -0.26 13.16
CA THR A 700 3.35 0.68 12.87
C THR A 700 4.39 0.05 11.93
N PRO A 701 4.90 0.77 10.91
CA PRO A 701 4.44 2.09 10.47
C PRO A 701 3.04 2.05 9.82
N ASP A 702 2.19 3.01 10.18
CA ASP A 702 0.86 3.15 9.61
C ASP A 702 0.93 3.93 8.29
N LEU A 703 0.96 3.23 7.16
CA LEU A 703 1.17 3.85 5.84
C LEU A 703 -0.09 4.52 5.30
N ASN A 704 -1.29 4.09 5.70
CA ASN A 704 -2.52 4.70 5.21
C ASN A 704 -2.79 6.07 5.85
N HIS A 705 -2.27 6.30 7.07
CA HIS A 705 -2.28 7.59 7.72
C HIS A 705 -1.61 8.65 6.84
N TYR A 706 -0.42 8.35 6.35
CA TYR A 706 0.31 9.19 5.42
C TYR A 706 -0.28 9.15 4.01
N GLY A 707 -0.83 8.03 3.56
CA GLY A 707 -1.53 7.94 2.28
C GLY A 707 -2.70 8.92 2.19
N SER A 708 -3.59 8.95 3.20
CA SER A 708 -4.66 9.95 3.25
C SER A 708 -4.14 11.38 3.36
N ALA A 709 -3.05 11.62 4.09
CA ALA A 709 -2.39 12.93 4.14
C ALA A 709 -1.81 13.35 2.78
N ALA A 710 -1.27 12.40 2.00
CA ALA A 710 -0.76 12.63 0.66
C ALA A 710 -1.87 13.00 -0.31
N ILE A 711 -3.02 12.33 -0.23
CA ILE A 711 -4.22 12.71 -1.01
C ILE A 711 -4.63 14.13 -0.61
N GLY A 712 -4.79 14.41 0.69
CA GLY A 712 -5.19 15.73 1.19
C GLY A 712 -4.27 16.86 0.73
N LEU A 713 -2.95 16.69 0.89
CA LEU A 713 -1.94 17.64 0.42
C LEU A 713 -2.04 17.89 -1.09
N GLN A 714 -2.23 16.83 -1.88
CA GLN A 714 -2.41 16.97 -3.32
C GLN A 714 -3.72 17.69 -3.66
N GLU A 715 -4.83 17.41 -2.98
CA GLU A 715 -6.11 18.12 -3.18
C GLU A 715 -6.06 19.59 -2.72
N GLN A 716 -5.19 19.93 -1.76
CA GLN A 716 -4.91 21.33 -1.41
C GLN A 716 -4.19 22.06 -2.56
N LEU A 717 -3.31 21.36 -3.28
CA LEU A 717 -2.50 21.90 -4.36
C LEU A 717 -3.22 21.90 -5.72
N ILE A 718 -3.86 20.79 -6.10
CA ILE A 718 -4.41 20.55 -7.44
C ILE A 718 -5.67 19.66 -7.39
N GLN A 719 -6.75 20.13 -8.02
CA GLN A 719 -8.02 19.41 -8.18
C GLN A 719 -8.37 19.29 -9.66
N THR A 720 -8.86 18.12 -10.07
CA THR A 720 -9.02 17.73 -11.49
C THR A 720 -10.31 16.96 -11.76
N PHE A 721 -11.34 17.18 -10.93
CA PHE A 721 -12.61 16.45 -10.99
C PHE A 721 -13.75 17.22 -11.66
N VAL A 722 -13.52 18.45 -12.14
CA VAL A 722 -14.53 19.28 -12.80
C VAL A 722 -14.22 19.38 -14.29
N GLY A 723 -14.93 18.60 -15.12
CA GLY A 723 -14.70 18.61 -16.56
C GLY A 723 -13.23 18.41 -16.92
N ASN A 724 -12.65 19.37 -17.64
CA ASN A 724 -11.22 19.37 -18.00
C ASN A 724 -10.34 20.24 -17.09
N ASP A 725 -10.94 20.87 -16.07
CA ASP A 725 -10.29 21.88 -15.24
C ASP A 725 -9.08 21.32 -14.49
N ILE A 726 -8.06 22.17 -14.39
CA ILE A 726 -6.88 21.97 -13.58
C ILE A 726 -6.87 23.09 -12.54
N ARG A 727 -7.58 22.89 -11.43
CA ARG A 727 -7.69 23.90 -10.37
C ARG A 727 -6.48 23.82 -9.44
N LEU A 728 -5.61 24.82 -9.49
CA LEU A 728 -4.42 24.96 -8.65
C LEU A 728 -4.69 25.80 -7.41
N LEU A 729 -3.95 25.53 -6.34
CA LEU A 729 -4.04 26.23 -5.05
C LEU A 729 -5.46 26.26 -4.47
N ALA A 730 -6.20 25.17 -4.68
CA ALA A 730 -7.61 25.06 -4.30
C ALA A 730 -7.82 25.22 -2.78
N ALA A 731 -6.94 24.64 -1.97
CA ALA A 731 -6.94 24.82 -0.51
C ALA A 731 -5.52 24.99 0.04
N TRP A 732 -4.70 25.74 -0.68
CA TRP A 732 -3.29 25.98 -0.35
C TRP A 732 -3.12 27.17 0.60
N PRO A 733 -2.45 27.03 1.75
CA PRO A 733 -2.27 28.12 2.69
C PRO A 733 -1.21 29.11 2.19
N LYS A 734 -1.35 30.39 2.57
CA LYS A 734 -0.39 31.45 2.21
C LYS A 734 0.98 31.29 2.87
N THR A 735 1.08 30.48 3.91
CA THR A 735 2.31 30.23 4.69
C THR A 735 3.21 29.17 4.07
N TRP A 736 2.76 28.48 3.01
CA TRP A 736 3.55 27.47 2.32
C TRP A 736 4.08 28.04 1.00
N ASP A 737 5.35 28.41 1.01
CA ASP A 737 6.12 28.63 -0.22
C ASP A 737 6.54 27.26 -0.75
N ALA A 738 6.42 27.04 -2.06
CA ALA A 738 6.66 25.72 -2.63
C ALA A 738 7.17 25.74 -4.06
N ARG A 739 7.82 24.64 -4.43
CA ARG A 739 8.01 24.25 -5.83
C ARG A 739 7.47 22.84 -6.00
N PHE A 740 6.78 22.61 -7.12
CA PHE A 740 6.12 21.34 -7.34
C PHE A 740 6.14 20.94 -8.81
N LYS A 741 5.99 19.65 -9.04
CA LYS A 741 5.67 19.02 -10.32
C LYS A 741 4.73 17.86 -10.06
N VAL A 742 3.57 17.83 -10.70
CA VAL A 742 2.52 16.83 -10.50
C VAL A 742 1.83 16.50 -11.83
N TRP A 743 1.07 15.42 -11.85
CA TRP A 743 0.29 14.94 -12.98
C TRP A 743 -1.18 15.34 -12.88
N ALA A 744 -1.79 15.54 -14.05
CA ALA A 744 -3.21 15.77 -14.27
C ALA A 744 -3.70 14.88 -15.44
N PRO A 745 -5.03 14.68 -15.60
CA PRO A 745 -5.63 13.92 -16.69
C PRO A 745 -5.06 14.27 -18.08
N HIS A 746 -5.21 13.37 -19.05
CA HIS A 746 -4.81 13.55 -20.45
C HIS A 746 -3.32 13.86 -20.67
N LYS A 747 -2.45 13.02 -20.09
CA LYS A 747 -0.98 13.06 -20.21
C LYS A 747 -0.41 14.44 -19.88
N THR A 748 -0.93 15.06 -18.82
CA THR A 748 -0.59 16.43 -18.46
C THR A 748 0.30 16.49 -17.23
N THR A 749 1.37 17.27 -17.30
CA THR A 749 2.20 17.61 -16.14
C THR A 749 2.08 19.11 -15.86
N VAL A 750 1.96 19.44 -14.58
CA VAL A 750 1.91 20.81 -14.07
C VAL A 750 3.09 21.02 -13.14
N GLU A 751 3.95 21.96 -13.50
CA GLU A 751 5.14 22.33 -12.74
C GLU A 751 5.10 23.82 -12.40
N GLY A 752 5.40 24.19 -11.16
CA GLY A 752 5.34 25.59 -10.76
C GLY A 752 5.98 25.92 -9.43
N THR A 753 5.98 27.21 -9.12
CA THR A 753 6.42 27.77 -7.84
C THR A 753 5.32 28.62 -7.23
N VAL A 754 5.14 28.51 -5.92
CA VAL A 754 4.16 29.23 -5.11
C VAL A 754 4.93 30.08 -4.10
N LYS A 755 4.56 31.35 -3.99
CA LYS A 755 5.07 32.25 -2.96
C LYS A 755 3.95 33.06 -2.32
N ALA A 756 3.88 33.06 -0.99
CA ALA A 756 2.84 33.75 -0.23
C ALA A 756 1.40 33.45 -0.73
N GLY A 757 1.16 32.18 -1.10
CA GLY A 757 -0.12 31.70 -1.65
C GLY A 757 -0.43 32.14 -3.08
N LYS A 758 0.56 32.60 -3.86
CA LYS A 758 0.39 32.99 -5.27
C LYS A 758 1.30 32.18 -6.18
N MET A 759 0.81 31.80 -7.34
CA MET A 759 1.62 31.20 -8.40
C MET A 759 2.60 32.23 -8.96
N GLU A 760 3.90 31.96 -8.90
CA GLU A 760 4.96 32.82 -9.49
C GLU A 760 5.43 32.28 -10.85
N LYS A 761 5.58 30.96 -10.97
CA LYS A 761 5.94 30.27 -12.21
C LYS A 761 4.99 29.12 -12.44
N LEU A 762 4.60 28.90 -13.70
CA LEU A 762 3.73 27.81 -14.08
C LEU A 762 4.04 27.34 -15.51
N THR A 763 4.36 26.06 -15.61
CA THR A 763 4.54 25.32 -16.85
C THR A 763 3.52 24.18 -16.87
N VAL A 764 2.70 24.16 -17.93
CA VAL A 764 1.74 23.07 -18.18
C VAL A 764 2.12 22.42 -19.50
N LEU A 765 2.31 21.10 -19.49
CA LEU A 765 2.63 20.32 -20.67
C LEU A 765 1.59 19.21 -20.83
N PRO A 766 0.96 19.04 -22.01
CA PRO A 766 1.14 19.86 -23.21
C PRO A 766 0.59 21.28 -23.03
N LYS A 767 1.19 22.27 -23.73
CA LYS A 767 0.85 23.70 -23.58
C LYS A 767 -0.62 24.03 -23.83
N SER A 768 -1.32 23.22 -24.65
CA SER A 768 -2.75 23.38 -24.93
C SER A 768 -3.60 23.33 -23.66
N ARG A 769 -3.19 22.55 -22.65
CA ARG A 769 -3.88 22.37 -21.38
C ARG A 769 -3.75 23.56 -20.43
N LYS A 770 -2.92 24.56 -20.77
CA LYS A 770 -2.78 25.78 -19.96
C LYS A 770 -4.11 26.55 -19.84
N ASN A 771 -4.97 26.47 -20.85
CA ASN A 771 -6.26 27.14 -20.85
C ASN A 771 -7.27 26.50 -19.88
N ASP A 772 -7.00 25.29 -19.40
CA ASP A 772 -7.85 24.59 -18.45
C ASP A 772 -7.46 24.91 -17.00
N VAL A 773 -6.41 25.73 -16.78
CA VAL A 773 -5.94 26.06 -15.43
C VAL A 773 -6.79 27.17 -14.81
N ILE A 774 -7.26 26.89 -13.60
CA ILE A 774 -7.92 27.84 -12.70
C ILE A 774 -7.06 27.94 -11.43
N VAL A 775 -6.92 29.13 -10.84
CA VAL A 775 -6.10 29.31 -9.62
C VAL A 775 -6.97 29.84 -8.48
N GLY A 776 -6.95 29.13 -7.35
CA GLY A 776 -7.70 29.46 -6.15
C GLY A 776 -9.04 28.74 -6.05
N GLN A 777 -9.90 29.24 -5.15
CA GLN A 777 -11.20 28.67 -4.82
C GLN A 777 -12.34 29.14 -5.73
N ASP A 778 -12.21 30.34 -6.27
CA ASP A 778 -13.26 31.01 -7.04
C ASP A 778 -13.46 30.43 -8.45
#